data_AF-A0AAY4CRS0-F1
#
_entry.id   AF-A0AAY4CRS0-F1
#
_cell.length_a   1.000
_cell.length_b   1.000
_cell.length_c   1.000
_cell.angle_alpha   90.00
_cell.angle_beta   90.00
_cell.angle_gamma   90.00
#
_symmetry.space_group_name_H-M   'P 1'
#
loop_
_entity.id
_entity.type
_entity.pdbx_description
1 polymer ?
#
loop_
_entity_poly.entity_id
_entity_poly.type
_entity_poly.pdbx_seq_one_letter_code
_entity_poly.pdbx_strand_id
1 'polypeptide(L)'
;MDPVRLEEKLLQYAEAGQLGPVRNLLQARINQEISLDINWTGNVRSAFGWTALHLASHFGHKDVVEELLKAGADMNLQNGSGDTALHEAALAGRKEAVLLLLRYDACATVINSKSQVPRDLTTDDEITTMLEAAERREERRLEEKLLEAARDGDSTVLSQLLSRRRPPDIHCRDLMGNTPLHCAASRRQKLCVFKLLRSGKSNILGWRSHWIVLQDGELSWYRNHLQLEQEVEKNKILTTALKDLAAKRVGSTARKSPTLSTSSEDEFYDAISGEEDCPPEGSDSCSSHHFFMLSCFFHFSIRTSLPAPMFSRNDVCIWSILKKCIGMELSKITMPVVFNEPLSFLQRLTEYMEHTYLIHQANTSSNSIERMKCIASFAVSAVASQWERTGKPFNPLLGETFEVVRDDLGFRWMSEQVSHHPPVSAFHAEGVNSDFVFHGSIYPKLKFWGKSVEAEPKGIITLELPKHNEAYTWTNPTCCVHNIIVGQLWIEQYGNVEVINHKTGERCILTFKSCGLFGKELHKVEGYILDKSKKKVCAIYGKWTECLYTVDSATFDSHKKADKKSVEEKKSNKQVSVDEEPEEMPLPEAETVQVIPGSELVWKISPRPANSAQFYAFTTFAMQLNEMDESMEQVLPRTDCRLRPDIRAMENGDIDKASAEKKRLEEKQRGARKNRSKSRLWQMMEPVSASVYLLRNWSNN
;
A
#
# COMPACT_ATOMS: atom_id res chain seq x y z
N MET A 1 -63.90 -14.56 12.14
CA MET A 1 -62.62 -13.81 12.22
C MET A 1 -62.05 -13.82 10.83
N ASP A 2 -61.65 -12.68 10.29
CA ASP A 2 -60.91 -12.66 9.03
C ASP A 2 -59.49 -13.23 9.21
N PRO A 3 -58.91 -13.83 8.16
CA PRO A 3 -57.53 -14.32 8.22
C PRO A 3 -56.56 -13.12 8.24
N VAL A 4 -56.03 -12.80 9.42
CA VAL A 4 -54.99 -11.78 9.62
C VAL A 4 -53.85 -11.97 8.61
N ARG A 5 -53.54 -10.90 7.88
CA ARG A 5 -52.63 -10.90 6.72
C ARG A 5 -51.21 -11.31 7.14
N LEU A 6 -50.43 -11.88 6.22
CA LEU A 6 -49.05 -12.30 6.54
C LEU A 6 -48.15 -11.09 6.81
N GLU A 7 -48.42 -9.99 6.12
CA GLU A 7 -47.77 -8.69 6.32
C GLU A 7 -48.16 -8.07 7.67
N GLU A 8 -49.42 -8.18 8.10
CA GLU A 8 -49.87 -7.71 9.43
C GLU A 8 -49.17 -8.49 10.56
N LYS A 9 -48.97 -9.80 10.38
CA LYS A 9 -48.16 -10.62 11.29
C LYS A 9 -46.68 -10.21 11.26
N LEU A 10 -46.13 -9.90 10.10
CA LEU A 10 -44.75 -9.41 9.97
C LEU A 10 -44.55 -8.09 10.73
N LEU A 11 -45.52 -7.16 10.65
CA LEU A 11 -45.51 -5.94 11.48
C LEU A 11 -45.52 -6.27 12.97
N GLN A 12 -46.47 -7.10 13.44
CA GLN A 12 -46.60 -7.49 14.85
C GLN A 12 -45.34 -8.20 15.40
N TYR A 13 -44.76 -9.11 14.62
CA TYR A 13 -43.52 -9.80 15.03
C TYR A 13 -42.31 -8.85 15.02
N ALA A 14 -42.27 -7.86 14.12
CA ALA A 14 -41.20 -6.87 14.07
C ALA A 14 -41.31 -5.83 15.21
N GLU A 15 -42.52 -5.43 15.59
CA GLU A 15 -42.81 -4.61 16.78
C GLU A 15 -42.43 -5.35 18.07
N ALA A 16 -42.79 -6.63 18.18
CA ALA A 16 -42.52 -7.47 19.35
C ALA A 16 -41.10 -8.10 19.39
N GLY A 17 -40.23 -7.81 18.42
CA GLY A 17 -38.85 -8.33 18.37
C GLY A 17 -38.73 -9.84 18.14
N GLN A 18 -39.76 -10.50 17.60
CA GLN A 18 -39.86 -11.95 17.50
C GLN A 18 -39.07 -12.51 16.30
N LEU A 19 -37.76 -12.62 16.47
CA LEU A 19 -36.79 -13.05 15.45
C LEU A 19 -37.17 -14.37 14.74
N GLY A 20 -37.59 -15.40 15.48
CA GLY A 20 -37.95 -16.71 14.92
C GLY A 20 -39.13 -16.64 13.94
N PRO A 21 -40.32 -16.15 14.36
CA PRO A 21 -41.44 -15.90 13.46
C PRO A 21 -41.13 -14.99 12.27
N VAL A 22 -40.32 -13.94 12.44
CA VAL A 22 -39.85 -13.10 11.31
C VAL A 22 -39.02 -13.92 10.33
N ARG A 23 -37.95 -14.59 10.80
CA ARG A 23 -37.08 -15.41 9.93
C ARG A 23 -37.85 -16.49 9.19
N ASN A 24 -38.83 -17.13 9.83
CA ASN A 24 -39.66 -18.16 9.19
C ASN A 24 -40.50 -17.59 8.03
N LEU A 25 -41.11 -16.41 8.20
CA LEU A 25 -41.85 -15.74 7.13
C LEU A 25 -40.92 -15.28 6.00
N LEU A 26 -39.75 -14.72 6.33
CA LEU A 26 -38.77 -14.27 5.34
C LEU A 26 -38.17 -15.44 4.55
N GLN A 27 -37.87 -16.57 5.20
CA GLN A 27 -37.37 -17.77 4.52
C GLN A 27 -38.44 -18.39 3.62
N ALA A 28 -39.69 -18.50 4.06
CA ALA A 28 -40.78 -19.00 3.23
C ALA A 28 -41.02 -18.10 1.99
N ARG A 29 -40.84 -16.78 2.13
CA ARG A 29 -40.86 -15.83 1.00
C ARG A 29 -39.69 -16.06 0.04
N ILE A 30 -38.47 -16.25 0.55
CA ILE A 30 -37.26 -16.52 -0.26
C ILE A 30 -37.39 -17.86 -1.01
N ASN A 31 -37.93 -18.89 -0.35
CA ASN A 31 -38.23 -20.20 -0.93
C ASN A 31 -39.40 -20.18 -1.94
N GLN A 32 -40.07 -19.04 -2.14
CA GLN A 32 -41.26 -18.87 -2.97
C GLN A 32 -42.50 -19.67 -2.49
N GLU A 33 -42.51 -20.10 -1.22
CA GLU A 33 -43.61 -20.82 -0.58
C GLU A 33 -44.79 -19.88 -0.24
N ILE A 34 -44.50 -18.60 0.04
CA ILE A 34 -45.51 -17.56 0.29
C ILE A 34 -45.24 -16.29 -0.51
N SER A 35 -46.32 -15.62 -0.92
CA SER A 35 -46.24 -14.22 -1.37
C SER A 35 -46.33 -13.31 -0.14
N LEU A 36 -45.32 -12.46 0.03
CA LEU A 36 -45.18 -11.55 1.18
C LEU A 36 -44.47 -10.27 0.72
N ASP A 37 -45.14 -9.13 0.86
CA ASP A 37 -44.52 -7.82 0.67
C ASP A 37 -43.81 -7.39 1.97
N ILE A 38 -42.48 -7.36 1.94
CA ILE A 38 -41.62 -6.94 3.07
C ILE A 38 -41.69 -5.43 3.33
N ASN A 39 -42.05 -4.66 2.30
CA ASN A 39 -42.15 -3.20 2.34
C ASN A 39 -43.60 -2.73 2.59
N TRP A 40 -44.50 -3.64 2.95
CA TRP A 40 -45.91 -3.33 3.16
C TRP A 40 -46.11 -2.33 4.29
N THR A 41 -46.71 -1.19 3.95
CA THR A 41 -47.12 -0.17 4.90
C THR A 41 -48.57 -0.43 5.36
N GLY A 42 -48.79 -0.53 6.67
CA GLY A 42 -50.11 -0.82 7.22
C GLY A 42 -51.19 0.16 6.77
N ASN A 43 -52.32 -0.35 6.25
CA ASN A 43 -53.37 0.48 5.64
C ASN A 43 -54.07 1.41 6.66
N VAL A 44 -54.67 2.49 6.17
CA VAL A 44 -54.99 3.71 6.92
C VAL A 44 -55.99 3.48 8.08
N ARG A 45 -55.47 3.35 9.31
CA ARG A 45 -56.01 4.03 10.52
C ARG A 45 -55.22 3.87 11.83
N SER A 46 -54.28 2.92 11.95
CA SER A 46 -53.55 2.68 13.21
C SER A 46 -52.02 2.75 13.12
N ALA A 47 -51.41 2.35 12.00
CA ALA A 47 -49.98 2.07 11.92
C ALA A 47 -49.09 3.19 11.31
N PHE A 48 -49.61 4.43 11.17
CA PHE A 48 -48.87 5.60 10.62
C PHE A 48 -48.13 5.38 9.28
N GLY A 49 -48.50 4.36 8.49
CA GLY A 49 -47.78 3.99 7.26
C GLY A 49 -46.41 3.35 7.50
N TRP A 50 -46.15 2.78 8.69
CA TRP A 50 -44.89 2.11 9.02
C TRP A 50 -44.79 0.73 8.35
N THR A 51 -43.56 0.32 8.07
CA THR A 51 -43.19 -1.05 7.68
C THR A 51 -42.57 -1.82 8.84
N ALA A 52 -42.35 -3.13 8.67
CA ALA A 52 -41.68 -3.97 9.65
C ALA A 52 -40.29 -3.41 10.04
N LEU A 53 -39.56 -2.84 9.06
CA LEU A 53 -38.25 -2.24 9.27
C LEU A 53 -38.32 -0.96 10.12
N HIS A 54 -39.38 -0.14 9.99
CA HIS A 54 -39.58 1.02 10.87
C HIS A 54 -39.83 0.60 12.32
N LEU A 55 -40.74 -0.37 12.54
CA LEU A 55 -41.06 -0.89 13.87
C LEU A 55 -39.82 -1.47 14.56
N ALA A 56 -39.12 -2.40 13.90
CA ALA A 56 -37.92 -3.01 14.46
C ALA A 56 -36.81 -1.98 14.75
N SER A 57 -36.68 -0.94 13.92
CA SER A 57 -35.68 0.12 14.08
C SER A 57 -36.02 1.10 15.21
N HIS A 58 -37.29 1.44 15.39
CA HIS A 58 -37.77 2.31 16.48
C HIS A 58 -37.66 1.63 17.85
N PHE A 59 -38.03 0.34 17.95
CA PHE A 59 -37.93 -0.41 19.20
C PHE A 59 -36.50 -0.91 19.49
N GLY A 60 -35.61 -0.90 18.50
CA GLY A 60 -34.20 -1.25 18.66
C GLY A 60 -33.91 -2.76 18.55
N HIS A 61 -34.80 -3.51 17.91
CA HIS A 61 -34.69 -4.96 17.72
C HIS A 61 -33.65 -5.31 16.66
N LYS A 62 -32.37 -5.03 16.95
CA LYS A 62 -31.21 -5.15 16.04
C LYS A 62 -31.27 -6.39 15.15
N ASP A 63 -31.49 -7.56 15.73
CA ASP A 63 -31.39 -8.81 14.98
C ASP A 63 -32.58 -8.98 14.01
N VAL A 64 -33.75 -8.42 14.33
CA VAL A 64 -34.88 -8.35 13.40
C VAL A 64 -34.63 -7.33 12.29
N VAL A 65 -34.02 -6.18 12.60
CA VAL A 65 -33.56 -5.21 11.59
C VAL A 65 -32.56 -5.87 10.64
N GLU A 66 -31.66 -6.73 11.15
CA GLU A 66 -30.66 -7.43 10.34
C GLU A 66 -31.29 -8.43 9.36
N GLU A 67 -32.24 -9.25 9.81
CA GLU A 67 -32.93 -10.21 8.93
C GLU A 67 -33.82 -9.51 7.88
N LEU A 68 -34.50 -8.41 8.25
CA LEU A 68 -35.31 -7.62 7.31
C LEU A 68 -34.44 -6.98 6.22
N LEU A 69 -33.26 -6.45 6.57
CA LEU A 69 -32.31 -5.88 5.60
C LEU A 69 -31.73 -6.97 4.68
N LYS A 70 -31.34 -8.13 5.22
CA LYS A 70 -30.91 -9.30 4.41
C LYS A 70 -31.98 -9.77 3.43
N ALA A 71 -33.25 -9.72 3.82
CA ALA A 71 -34.38 -10.06 2.96
C ALA A 71 -34.83 -8.93 2.00
N GLY A 72 -34.04 -7.86 1.87
CA GLY A 72 -34.26 -6.80 0.88
C GLY A 72 -35.35 -5.80 1.25
N ALA A 73 -35.52 -5.49 2.54
CA ALA A 73 -36.38 -4.38 2.97
C ALA A 73 -35.80 -3.02 2.54
N ASP A 74 -36.64 -2.12 2.03
CA ASP A 74 -36.22 -0.77 1.64
C ASP A 74 -36.04 0.13 2.87
N MET A 75 -34.78 0.39 3.20
CA MET A 75 -34.34 1.26 4.30
C MET A 75 -34.58 2.76 4.07
N ASN A 76 -34.86 3.17 2.84
CA ASN A 76 -35.08 4.56 2.43
C ASN A 76 -36.56 4.88 2.17
N LEU A 77 -37.43 3.87 2.16
CA LEU A 77 -38.88 4.03 2.09
C LEU A 77 -39.37 4.89 3.26
N GLN A 78 -40.23 5.86 2.96
CA GLN A 78 -40.73 6.85 3.91
C GLN A 78 -42.12 6.45 4.43
N ASN A 79 -42.34 6.56 5.74
CA ASN A 79 -43.63 6.36 6.39
C ASN A 79 -44.58 7.57 6.19
N GLY A 80 -45.76 7.55 6.82
CA GLY A 80 -46.76 8.62 6.71
C GLY A 80 -46.33 10.01 7.23
N SER A 81 -45.24 10.10 7.99
CA SER A 81 -44.61 11.36 8.42
C SER A 81 -43.49 11.82 7.46
N GLY A 82 -43.14 11.02 6.45
CA GLY A 82 -41.93 11.19 5.66
C GLY A 82 -40.66 10.63 6.34
N ASP A 83 -40.78 10.08 7.56
CA ASP A 83 -39.65 9.53 8.30
C ASP A 83 -39.28 8.14 7.72
N THR A 84 -37.98 7.84 7.65
CA THR A 84 -37.47 6.51 7.26
C THR A 84 -37.12 5.67 8.48
N ALA A 85 -36.81 4.38 8.31
CA ALA A 85 -36.30 3.54 9.40
C ALA A 85 -35.09 4.16 10.15
N LEU A 86 -34.26 4.93 9.44
CA LEU A 86 -33.11 5.66 10.01
C LEU A 86 -33.52 6.90 10.82
N HIS A 87 -34.60 7.59 10.43
CA HIS A 87 -35.20 8.68 11.22
C HIS A 87 -35.75 8.11 12.54
N GLU A 88 -36.52 7.02 12.48
CA GLU A 88 -37.10 6.37 13.66
C GLU A 88 -36.04 5.82 14.62
N ALA A 89 -34.99 5.18 14.09
CA ALA A 89 -33.87 4.70 14.91
C ALA A 89 -33.11 5.84 15.62
N ALA A 90 -32.93 6.98 14.95
CA ALA A 90 -32.24 8.14 15.51
C ALA A 90 -33.10 8.86 16.57
N LEU A 91 -34.41 9.03 16.30
CA LEU A 91 -35.40 9.60 17.21
C LEU A 91 -35.54 8.77 18.50
N ALA A 92 -35.59 7.44 18.37
CA ALA A 92 -35.72 6.52 19.51
C ALA A 92 -34.39 6.13 20.18
N GLY A 93 -33.26 6.75 19.79
CA GLY A 93 -31.95 6.55 20.43
C GLY A 93 -31.31 5.18 20.19
N ARG A 94 -31.69 4.46 19.13
CA ARG A 94 -31.32 3.05 18.89
C ARG A 94 -29.99 2.91 18.16
N LYS A 95 -28.88 3.15 18.88
CA LYS A 95 -27.50 3.14 18.36
C LYS A 95 -27.18 1.96 17.44
N GLU A 96 -27.55 0.76 17.84
CA GLU A 96 -27.30 -0.48 17.11
C GLU A 96 -28.10 -0.56 15.81
N ALA A 97 -29.36 -0.09 15.81
CA ALA A 97 -30.20 -0.02 14.61
C ALA A 97 -29.71 1.07 13.65
N VAL A 98 -29.35 2.27 14.15
CA VAL A 98 -28.71 3.33 13.35
C VAL A 98 -27.42 2.82 12.71
N LEU A 99 -26.56 2.16 13.48
CA LEU A 99 -25.30 1.59 12.98
C LEU A 99 -25.53 0.55 11.89
N LEU A 100 -26.57 -0.29 12.06
CA LEU A 100 -26.88 -1.36 11.13
C LEU A 100 -27.49 -0.83 9.83
N LEU A 101 -28.45 0.10 9.91
CA LEU A 101 -29.02 0.77 8.74
C LEU A 101 -27.92 1.49 7.92
N LEU A 102 -27.04 2.25 8.59
CA LEU A 102 -25.90 2.90 7.93
C LEU A 102 -24.87 1.91 7.34
N ARG A 103 -24.74 0.70 7.90
CA ARG A 103 -23.88 -0.37 7.36
C ARG A 103 -24.41 -0.92 6.03
N TYR A 104 -25.72 -0.90 5.81
CA TYR A 104 -26.37 -1.26 4.54
C TYR A 104 -26.50 -0.05 3.57
N ASP A 105 -25.71 1.03 3.78
CA ASP A 105 -25.70 2.27 2.99
C ASP A 105 -27.06 3.04 2.99
N ALA A 106 -27.83 2.97 4.10
CA ALA A 106 -29.05 3.78 4.28
C ALA A 106 -28.76 5.30 4.21
N CYS A 107 -29.65 6.03 3.53
CA CYS A 107 -29.42 7.43 3.16
C CYS A 107 -29.69 8.40 4.31
N ALA A 108 -28.63 8.84 4.98
CA ALA A 108 -28.67 9.85 6.06
C ALA A 108 -29.12 11.26 5.61
N THR A 109 -29.32 11.50 4.30
CA THR A 109 -29.74 12.81 3.74
C THR A 109 -31.20 12.83 3.23
N VAL A 110 -32.00 11.79 3.47
CA VAL A 110 -33.45 11.84 3.23
C VAL A 110 -34.06 12.89 4.18
N ILE A 111 -35.01 13.67 3.67
CA ILE A 111 -35.77 14.65 4.47
C ILE A 111 -37.21 14.18 4.68
N ASN A 112 -37.68 14.25 5.92
CA ASN A 112 -39.08 13.97 6.26
C ASN A 112 -40.02 15.13 5.89
N SER A 113 -41.32 14.98 6.15
CA SER A 113 -42.32 16.02 5.84
C SER A 113 -42.15 17.31 6.66
N LYS A 114 -41.34 17.29 7.73
CA LYS A 114 -40.95 18.47 8.53
C LYS A 114 -39.67 19.14 8.00
N SER A 115 -39.10 18.66 6.89
CA SER A 115 -37.81 19.06 6.32
C SER A 115 -36.59 18.80 7.22
N GLN A 116 -36.70 17.84 8.14
CA GLN A 116 -35.61 17.38 9.01
C GLN A 116 -34.91 16.15 8.39
N VAL A 117 -33.60 15.99 8.62
CA VAL A 117 -32.87 14.72 8.38
C VAL A 117 -32.80 13.90 9.69
N PRO A 118 -32.42 12.60 9.68
CA PRO A 118 -32.38 11.78 10.90
C PRO A 118 -31.58 12.39 12.06
N ARG A 119 -30.52 13.17 11.76
CA ARG A 119 -29.69 13.82 12.77
C ARG A 119 -30.41 14.96 13.49
N ASP A 120 -31.35 15.63 12.83
CA ASP A 120 -32.13 16.72 13.43
C ASP A 120 -33.26 16.20 14.37
N LEU A 121 -33.38 14.88 14.53
CA LEU A 121 -34.35 14.20 15.40
C LEU A 121 -33.73 13.60 16.67
N THR A 122 -32.40 13.58 16.79
CA THR A 122 -31.69 12.94 17.91
C THR A 122 -31.01 13.97 18.82
N THR A 123 -30.75 13.57 20.06
CA THR A 123 -29.98 14.35 21.05
C THR A 123 -28.82 13.56 21.64
N ASP A 124 -28.54 12.36 21.13
CA ASP A 124 -27.37 11.57 21.51
C ASP A 124 -26.17 11.93 20.64
N ASP A 125 -25.05 12.33 21.27
CA ASP A 125 -23.84 12.78 20.58
C ASP A 125 -23.20 11.71 19.69
N GLU A 126 -23.33 10.42 20.03
CA GLU A 126 -22.76 9.32 19.26
C GLU A 126 -23.59 9.02 18.01
N ILE A 127 -24.92 9.03 18.12
CA ILE A 127 -25.84 8.94 16.98
C ILE A 127 -25.66 10.14 16.06
N THR A 128 -25.56 11.35 16.63
CA THR A 128 -25.25 12.59 15.90
C THR A 128 -23.96 12.45 15.11
N THR A 129 -22.87 12.02 15.77
CA THR A 129 -21.55 11.81 15.15
C THR A 129 -21.59 10.76 14.03
N MET A 130 -22.33 9.66 14.21
CA MET A 130 -22.49 8.62 13.20
C MET A 130 -23.26 9.11 11.97
N LEU A 131 -24.30 9.92 12.17
CA LEU A 131 -25.10 10.48 11.07
C LEU A 131 -24.33 11.58 10.32
N GLU A 132 -23.58 12.45 11.00
CA GLU A 132 -22.69 13.40 10.30
C GLU A 132 -21.60 12.69 9.49
N ALA A 133 -21.06 11.57 9.98
CA ALA A 133 -20.09 10.78 9.23
C ALA A 133 -20.69 10.19 7.93
N ALA A 134 -21.99 9.86 7.94
CA ALA A 134 -22.73 9.42 6.77
C ALA A 134 -23.08 10.59 5.82
N GLU A 135 -23.55 11.74 6.33
CA GLU A 135 -23.78 12.94 5.51
C GLU A 135 -22.49 13.36 4.78
N ARG A 136 -21.35 13.43 5.51
CA ARG A 136 -20.03 13.77 4.95
C ARG A 136 -19.46 12.72 3.97
N ARG A 137 -19.93 11.46 4.02
CA ARG A 137 -19.57 10.40 3.05
C ARG A 137 -20.30 10.60 1.72
N GLU A 138 -21.58 10.95 1.77
CA GLU A 138 -22.38 11.19 0.56
C GLU A 138 -22.03 12.54 -0.10
N GLU A 139 -21.68 13.56 0.68
CA GLU A 139 -21.14 14.83 0.18
C GLU A 139 -19.87 14.61 -0.66
N ARG A 140 -18.88 13.85 -0.15
CA ARG A 140 -17.66 13.50 -0.90
C ARG A 140 -17.95 12.70 -2.17
N ARG A 141 -18.90 11.75 -2.15
CA ARG A 141 -19.35 11.02 -3.36
C ARG A 141 -19.91 11.98 -4.43
N LEU A 142 -20.50 13.10 -4.04
CA LEU A 142 -21.00 14.13 -4.96
C LEU A 142 -19.88 15.08 -5.45
N GLU A 143 -18.90 15.40 -4.60
CA GLU A 143 -17.68 16.13 -4.97
C GLU A 143 -16.81 15.36 -5.98
N GLU A 144 -16.60 14.07 -5.76
CA GLU A 144 -15.88 13.18 -6.68
C GLU A 144 -16.56 13.12 -8.05
N LYS A 145 -17.89 12.99 -8.07
CA LYS A 145 -18.70 13.06 -9.31
C LYS A 145 -18.65 14.45 -9.97
N LEU A 146 -18.55 15.54 -9.21
CA LEU A 146 -18.38 16.89 -9.76
C LEU A 146 -17.00 17.07 -10.40
N LEU A 147 -15.93 16.61 -9.73
CA LEU A 147 -14.57 16.59 -10.24
C LEU A 147 -14.48 15.77 -11.54
N GLU A 148 -15.13 14.61 -11.58
CA GLU A 148 -15.19 13.72 -12.76
C GLU A 148 -15.96 14.35 -13.93
N ALA A 149 -17.20 14.79 -13.71
CA ALA A 149 -18.00 15.45 -14.75
C ALA A 149 -17.31 16.71 -15.31
N ALA A 150 -16.58 17.45 -14.47
CA ALA A 150 -15.78 18.59 -14.91
C ALA A 150 -14.54 18.18 -15.71
N ARG A 151 -13.85 17.11 -15.31
CA ARG A 151 -12.66 16.54 -15.96
C ARG A 151 -12.98 15.99 -17.35
N ASP A 152 -14.06 15.23 -17.47
CA ASP A 152 -14.38 14.46 -18.68
C ASP A 152 -15.39 15.20 -19.59
N GLY A 153 -15.96 16.32 -19.12
CA GLY A 153 -16.72 17.27 -19.94
C GLY A 153 -18.23 17.07 -19.91
N ASP A 154 -18.74 16.21 -19.03
CA ASP A 154 -20.18 15.99 -18.86
C ASP A 154 -20.84 17.21 -18.21
N SER A 155 -21.24 18.15 -19.07
CA SER A 155 -21.93 19.36 -18.65
C SER A 155 -23.35 19.07 -18.14
N THR A 156 -23.91 17.89 -18.40
CA THR A 156 -25.28 17.50 -18.04
C THR A 156 -25.30 17.04 -16.58
N VAL A 157 -24.46 16.07 -16.21
CA VAL A 157 -24.25 15.65 -14.83
C VAL A 157 -23.75 16.82 -13.99
N LEU A 158 -22.81 17.62 -14.49
CA LEU A 158 -22.34 18.82 -13.80
C LEU A 158 -23.46 19.85 -13.58
N SER A 159 -24.41 20.00 -14.52
CA SER A 159 -25.61 20.82 -14.30
C SER A 159 -26.56 20.23 -13.25
N GLN A 160 -26.74 18.90 -13.22
CA GLN A 160 -27.60 18.21 -12.25
C GLN A 160 -27.02 18.24 -10.82
N LEU A 161 -25.69 18.21 -10.68
CA LEU A 161 -25.02 18.33 -9.38
C LEU A 161 -25.11 19.76 -8.82
N LEU A 162 -24.89 20.77 -9.67
CA LEU A 162 -24.93 22.18 -9.28
C LEU A 162 -26.34 22.73 -9.01
N SER A 163 -27.41 22.02 -9.42
CA SER A 163 -28.81 22.41 -9.17
C SER A 163 -29.46 21.73 -7.96
N ARG A 164 -28.72 20.90 -7.21
CA ARG A 164 -29.20 20.25 -5.98
C ARG A 164 -29.52 21.25 -4.87
N ARG A 165 -30.45 20.92 -3.97
CA ARG A 165 -30.75 21.72 -2.75
C ARG A 165 -29.50 21.92 -1.86
N ARG A 166 -28.66 20.90 -1.74
CA ARG A 166 -27.28 20.98 -1.26
C ARG A 166 -26.37 20.55 -2.43
N PRO A 167 -25.75 21.49 -3.18
CA PRO A 167 -24.77 21.16 -4.21
C PRO A 167 -23.41 20.84 -3.54
N PRO A 168 -22.58 19.94 -4.11
CA PRO A 168 -21.22 19.70 -3.64
C PRO A 168 -20.34 20.94 -3.82
N ASP A 169 -19.26 21.07 -3.03
CA ASP A 169 -18.37 22.22 -3.09
C ASP A 169 -17.68 22.33 -4.47
N ILE A 170 -17.82 23.50 -5.11
CA ILE A 170 -17.15 23.82 -6.37
C ILE A 170 -15.65 24.11 -6.21
N HIS A 171 -15.18 24.24 -4.96
CA HIS A 171 -13.79 24.42 -4.57
C HIS A 171 -13.17 23.15 -3.94
N CYS A 172 -13.89 22.01 -3.94
CA CYS A 172 -13.36 20.69 -3.60
C CYS A 172 -12.13 20.36 -4.45
N ARG A 173 -11.28 19.43 -3.99
CA ARG A 173 -9.98 19.17 -4.61
C ARG A 173 -9.71 17.69 -4.83
N ASP A 174 -9.17 17.36 -6.00
CA ASP A 174 -8.62 16.04 -6.26
C ASP A 174 -7.31 15.78 -5.48
N LEU A 175 -6.77 14.56 -5.61
CA LEU A 175 -5.51 14.13 -4.99
C LEU A 175 -4.26 14.89 -5.48
N MET A 176 -4.39 15.77 -6.47
CA MET A 176 -3.34 16.65 -6.98
C MET A 176 -3.56 18.13 -6.58
N GLY A 177 -4.67 18.45 -5.90
CA GLY A 177 -5.06 19.79 -5.50
C GLY A 177 -5.90 20.56 -6.52
N ASN A 178 -6.27 19.95 -7.65
CA ASN A 178 -7.09 20.57 -8.69
C ASN A 178 -8.54 20.67 -8.23
N THR A 179 -9.18 21.83 -8.44
CA THR A 179 -10.64 21.95 -8.32
C THR A 179 -11.35 21.54 -9.61
N PRO A 180 -12.68 21.31 -9.63
CA PRO A 180 -13.43 21.04 -10.86
C PRO A 180 -13.14 22.04 -11.98
N LEU A 181 -12.94 23.32 -11.65
CA LEU A 181 -12.58 24.35 -12.62
C LEU A 181 -11.20 24.13 -13.26
N HIS A 182 -10.22 23.65 -12.50
CA HIS A 182 -8.90 23.28 -13.01
C HIS A 182 -8.98 22.04 -13.92
N CYS A 183 -9.77 21.03 -13.52
CA CYS A 183 -10.00 19.82 -14.31
C CYS A 183 -10.65 20.17 -15.67
N ALA A 184 -11.70 21.01 -15.66
CA ALA A 184 -12.38 21.46 -16.87
C ALA A 184 -11.49 22.36 -17.75
N ALA A 185 -10.76 23.32 -17.16
CA ALA A 185 -9.92 24.25 -17.90
C ALA A 185 -8.71 23.56 -18.56
N SER A 186 -7.98 22.72 -17.82
CA SER A 186 -6.80 22.00 -18.36
C SER A 186 -7.14 21.09 -19.54
N ARG A 187 -8.35 20.53 -19.56
CA ARG A 187 -8.89 19.69 -20.65
C ARG A 187 -9.76 20.45 -21.66
N ARG A 188 -9.78 21.79 -21.60
CA ARG A 188 -10.50 22.70 -22.54
C ARG A 188 -12.02 22.51 -22.59
N GLN A 189 -12.64 21.99 -21.53
CA GLN A 189 -14.07 21.69 -21.42
C GLN A 189 -14.92 22.98 -21.25
N LYS A 190 -14.98 23.81 -22.29
CA LYS A 190 -15.55 25.17 -22.28
C LYS A 190 -16.93 25.27 -21.59
N LEU A 191 -17.83 24.33 -21.85
CA LEU A 191 -19.20 24.36 -21.31
C LEU A 191 -19.24 24.05 -19.81
N CYS A 192 -18.37 23.17 -19.30
CA CYS A 192 -18.22 22.93 -17.87
C CYS A 192 -17.56 24.11 -17.15
N VAL A 193 -16.53 24.72 -17.75
CA VAL A 193 -15.91 25.96 -17.24
C VAL A 193 -16.95 27.07 -17.07
N PHE A 194 -17.78 27.32 -18.09
CA PHE A 194 -18.83 28.35 -18.03
C PHE A 194 -19.88 28.05 -16.95
N LYS A 195 -20.30 26.79 -16.79
CA LYS A 195 -21.28 26.38 -15.77
C LYS A 195 -20.73 26.53 -14.34
N LEU A 196 -19.49 26.14 -14.10
CA LEU A 196 -18.80 26.30 -12.80
C LEU A 196 -18.60 27.78 -12.44
N LEU A 197 -18.16 28.62 -13.38
CA LEU A 197 -18.01 30.06 -13.14
C LEU A 197 -19.37 30.71 -12.83
N ARG A 198 -20.44 30.29 -13.50
CA ARG A 198 -21.80 30.80 -13.28
C ARG A 198 -22.40 30.37 -11.93
N SER A 199 -22.00 29.23 -11.36
CA SER A 199 -22.47 28.80 -10.04
C SER A 199 -21.76 29.51 -8.88
N GLY A 200 -20.48 29.90 -9.04
CA GLY A 200 -19.66 30.42 -7.93
C GLY A 200 -19.91 31.85 -7.46
N LYS A 201 -20.78 32.63 -8.13
CA LYS A 201 -21.28 33.96 -7.71
C LYS A 201 -20.23 34.97 -7.15
N SER A 202 -18.96 34.90 -7.56
CA SER A 202 -17.90 35.72 -6.99
C SER A 202 -16.89 36.22 -8.04
N ASN A 203 -16.53 37.50 -7.94
CA ASN A 203 -15.46 38.10 -8.72
C ASN A 203 -14.11 37.70 -8.10
N ILE A 204 -13.31 36.89 -8.79
CA ILE A 204 -12.00 36.46 -8.30
C ILE A 204 -10.89 37.26 -8.99
N LEU A 205 -10.32 38.24 -8.27
CA LEU A 205 -9.13 38.98 -8.67
C LEU A 205 -7.84 38.17 -8.41
N GLY A 206 -7.76 37.03 -9.11
CA GLY A 206 -6.55 36.22 -9.31
C GLY A 206 -6.09 35.34 -8.14
N TRP A 207 -5.23 34.37 -8.47
CA TRP A 207 -3.90 34.13 -7.88
C TRP A 207 -3.10 33.22 -8.86
N ARG A 208 -1.77 33.13 -8.71
CA ARG A 208 -0.86 32.44 -9.67
C ARG A 208 -1.06 30.91 -9.60
N SER A 209 -0.99 30.15 -10.70
CA SER A 209 0.18 30.05 -11.59
C SER A 209 -0.08 30.07 -13.11
N HIS A 210 -1.33 30.04 -13.57
CA HIS A 210 -1.66 30.07 -15.00
C HIS A 210 -2.75 31.13 -15.24
N TRP A 211 -2.53 32.05 -16.18
CA TRP A 211 -3.42 33.18 -16.40
C TRP A 211 -4.67 32.80 -17.20
N ILE A 212 -5.81 33.30 -16.74
CA ILE A 212 -6.97 33.66 -17.57
C ILE A 212 -7.19 35.16 -17.31
N VAL A 213 -7.35 35.94 -18.37
CA VAL A 213 -7.82 37.33 -18.28
C VAL A 213 -9.13 37.41 -19.04
N LEU A 214 -10.15 38.00 -18.41
CA LEU A 214 -11.39 38.39 -19.07
C LEU A 214 -11.41 39.90 -19.24
N GLN A 215 -11.34 40.33 -20.49
CA GLN A 215 -11.77 41.65 -20.92
C GLN A 215 -12.56 41.45 -22.21
N ASP A 216 -13.73 42.10 -22.29
CA ASP A 216 -14.63 42.14 -23.46
C ASP A 216 -15.10 40.78 -24.04
N GLY A 217 -15.01 39.70 -23.25
CA GLY A 217 -15.80 38.47 -23.44
C GLY A 217 -15.12 37.33 -24.23
N GLU A 218 -13.96 37.54 -24.82
CA GLU A 218 -13.19 36.47 -25.46
C GLU A 218 -12.26 35.72 -24.48
N LEU A 219 -11.89 34.48 -24.84
CA LEU A 219 -11.13 33.56 -23.98
C LEU A 219 -9.84 33.08 -24.68
N SER A 220 -8.80 33.89 -24.56
CA SER A 220 -7.48 33.66 -25.18
C SER A 220 -6.56 32.78 -24.33
N TRP A 221 -5.64 32.04 -24.98
CA TRP A 221 -4.70 31.13 -24.34
C TRP A 221 -3.26 31.53 -24.68
N TYR A 222 -2.41 31.74 -23.66
CA TYR A 222 -0.96 31.85 -23.86
C TYR A 222 -0.27 30.53 -23.47
N ARG A 223 0.57 30.02 -24.39
CA ARG A 223 1.42 28.85 -24.19
C ARG A 223 2.87 29.33 -24.31
N ASN A 224 3.62 29.41 -23.20
CA ASN A 224 4.99 29.91 -23.23
C ASN A 224 5.98 28.83 -23.72
N HIS A 225 5.90 28.53 -25.03
CA HIS A 225 6.87 27.67 -25.73
C HIS A 225 8.15 28.45 -26.04
N LEU A 226 8.00 29.74 -26.39
CA LEU A 226 9.06 30.58 -26.94
C LEU A 226 10.22 30.80 -25.96
N GLN A 227 9.93 30.95 -24.67
CA GLN A 227 10.99 31.12 -23.67
C GLN A 227 11.75 29.81 -23.39
N LEU A 228 11.12 28.65 -23.57
CA LEU A 228 11.82 27.37 -23.45
C LEU A 228 12.74 27.15 -24.66
N GLU A 229 12.30 27.51 -25.87
CA GLU A 229 13.13 27.46 -27.09
C GLU A 229 14.29 28.47 -27.04
N GLN A 230 14.05 29.69 -26.56
CA GLN A 230 15.11 30.68 -26.37
C GLN A 230 16.12 30.26 -25.29
N GLU A 231 15.68 29.67 -24.18
CA GLU A 231 16.61 29.22 -23.14
C GLU A 231 17.31 27.90 -23.52
N VAL A 232 16.68 27.02 -24.31
CA VAL A 232 17.35 25.86 -24.92
C VAL A 232 18.41 26.31 -25.93
N GLU A 233 18.11 27.25 -26.82
CA GLU A 233 19.09 27.73 -27.81
C GLU A 233 20.22 28.53 -27.14
N LYS A 234 19.94 29.34 -26.11
CA LYS A 234 20.98 29.91 -25.23
C LYS A 234 21.84 28.82 -24.58
N ASN A 235 21.25 27.79 -23.99
CA ASN A 235 22.00 26.71 -23.33
C ASN A 235 22.83 25.90 -24.34
N LYS A 236 22.37 25.78 -25.59
CA LYS A 236 23.07 25.13 -26.69
C LYS A 236 24.25 25.99 -27.18
N ILE A 237 24.07 27.31 -27.30
CA ILE A 237 25.15 28.28 -27.55
C ILE A 237 26.18 28.24 -26.41
N LEU A 238 25.73 28.28 -25.15
CA LEU A 238 26.57 28.21 -23.96
C LEU A 238 27.35 26.89 -23.89
N THR A 239 26.70 25.77 -24.17
CA THR A 239 27.32 24.43 -24.24
C THR A 239 28.35 24.34 -25.37
N THR A 240 28.11 25.02 -26.49
CA THR A 240 29.05 25.06 -27.62
C THR A 240 30.28 25.92 -27.25
N ALA A 241 30.05 27.11 -26.67
CA ALA A 241 31.13 27.98 -26.18
C ALA A 241 31.97 27.31 -25.07
N LEU A 242 31.33 26.54 -24.17
CA LEU A 242 32.01 25.74 -23.14
C LEU A 242 32.86 24.61 -23.74
N LYS A 243 32.40 23.96 -24.82
CA LYS A 243 33.20 22.95 -25.55
C LYS A 243 34.40 23.59 -26.26
N ASP A 244 34.22 24.75 -26.88
CA ASP A 244 35.31 25.54 -27.48
C ASP A 244 36.35 25.99 -26.44
N LEU A 245 35.90 26.42 -25.25
CA LEU A 245 36.77 26.79 -24.13
C LEU A 245 37.51 25.58 -23.55
N ALA A 246 36.86 24.41 -23.47
CA ALA A 246 37.49 23.17 -23.07
C ALA A 246 38.58 22.73 -24.07
N ALA A 247 38.27 22.76 -25.37
CA ALA A 247 39.24 22.46 -26.43
C ALA A 247 40.46 23.42 -26.38
N LYS A 248 40.23 24.72 -26.19
CA LYS A 248 41.30 25.72 -26.05
C LYS A 248 42.12 25.54 -24.77
N ARG A 249 41.55 25.02 -23.68
CA ARG A 249 42.29 24.74 -22.42
C ARG A 249 43.22 23.52 -22.50
N VAL A 250 42.96 22.55 -23.37
CA VAL A 250 43.90 21.43 -23.61
C VAL A 250 45.10 21.86 -24.45
N GLY A 251 44.96 22.90 -25.29
CA GLY A 251 45.99 23.36 -26.22
C GLY A 251 47.07 24.30 -25.66
N SER A 252 47.08 24.65 -24.36
CA SER A 252 48.02 25.65 -23.83
C SER A 252 48.56 25.33 -22.42
N THR A 253 49.48 24.36 -22.35
CA THR A 253 50.37 24.14 -21.21
C THR A 253 51.83 24.28 -21.64
N ALA A 254 52.25 25.51 -21.95
CA ALA A 254 53.62 25.80 -22.37
C ALA A 254 54.19 27.11 -21.79
N ARG A 255 55.17 26.94 -20.89
CA ARG A 255 56.29 27.85 -20.55
C ARG A 255 56.04 29.09 -19.65
N LYS A 256 56.77 29.03 -18.51
CA LYS A 256 57.54 30.08 -17.80
C LYS A 256 56.85 30.96 -16.74
N SER A 257 57.66 31.16 -15.69
CA SER A 257 57.59 32.05 -14.50
C SER A 257 58.17 33.46 -14.84
N PRO A 258 58.43 34.42 -13.91
CA PRO A 258 58.37 34.41 -12.41
C PRO A 258 57.85 35.71 -11.71
N THR A 259 57.84 35.75 -10.35
CA THR A 259 58.01 36.92 -9.41
C THR A 259 57.10 38.19 -9.54
N LEU A 260 56.78 39.01 -8.52
CA LEU A 260 57.41 39.36 -7.23
C LEU A 260 56.41 40.07 -6.24
N SER A 261 56.78 40.17 -4.95
CA SER A 261 56.58 41.29 -3.96
C SER A 261 55.18 41.78 -3.46
N THR A 262 54.99 41.67 -2.13
CA THR A 262 54.50 42.67 -1.12
C THR A 262 53.13 43.37 -1.27
N SER A 263 52.30 43.60 -0.23
CA SER A 263 52.28 43.26 1.23
C SER A 263 50.83 43.54 1.77
N SER A 264 50.44 43.66 3.06
CA SER A 264 51.04 43.63 4.41
C SER A 264 49.94 43.34 5.49
N GLU A 265 50.33 43.34 6.78
CA GLU A 265 49.62 43.69 8.06
C GLU A 265 48.10 44.05 8.12
N ASP A 266 47.32 43.84 9.20
CA ASP A 266 47.56 43.47 10.63
C ASP A 266 46.67 42.26 11.04
N GLU A 267 47.09 41.24 11.80
CA GLU A 267 47.31 41.09 13.26
C GLU A 267 46.09 41.18 14.22
N PHE A 268 45.76 40.06 14.90
CA PHE A 268 45.71 39.99 16.38
C PHE A 268 45.76 38.53 16.92
N TYR A 269 46.28 38.36 18.15
CA TYR A 269 46.50 37.09 18.90
C TYR A 269 45.31 36.76 19.86
N ASP A 270 45.22 35.73 20.72
CA ASP A 270 46.05 34.59 21.22
C ASP A 270 45.07 33.39 21.47
N ALA A 271 45.37 32.10 21.28
CA ALA A 271 46.24 31.18 22.02
C ALA A 271 45.86 30.88 23.50
N ILE A 272 45.64 29.59 23.81
CA ILE A 272 46.26 28.84 24.94
C ILE A 272 46.50 27.40 24.45
N SER A 273 47.64 26.81 24.81
CA SER A 273 48.08 25.46 24.45
C SER A 273 47.95 24.44 25.60
N GLY A 274 48.20 23.17 25.31
CA GLY A 274 48.21 22.08 26.29
C GLY A 274 48.71 20.77 25.68
N GLU A 275 50.03 20.62 25.59
CA GLU A 275 50.71 19.36 25.25
C GLU A 275 51.05 18.60 26.54
N GLU A 276 51.03 17.27 26.53
CA GLU A 276 51.82 16.45 27.47
C GLU A 276 52.07 15.03 26.92
N ASP A 277 53.27 14.52 27.18
CA ASP A 277 54.05 13.54 26.40
C ASP A 277 53.55 12.08 26.31
N CYS A 278 54.04 11.39 25.27
CA CYS A 278 54.14 9.92 25.21
C CYS A 278 55.54 9.42 25.62
N PRO A 279 55.66 8.37 26.47
CA PRO A 279 56.85 7.53 26.63
C PRO A 279 56.61 6.09 26.08
N PRO A 280 57.63 5.22 25.92
CA PRO A 280 58.09 4.89 24.56
C PRO A 280 58.10 3.38 24.22
N GLU A 281 58.62 3.06 23.04
CA GLU A 281 58.78 1.69 22.51
C GLU A 281 59.63 0.77 23.40
N GLY A 282 59.29 -0.52 23.41
CA GLY A 282 60.09 -1.60 24.00
C GLY A 282 60.10 -2.83 23.10
N SER A 283 61.20 -3.04 22.39
CA SER A 283 61.41 -4.21 21.53
C SER A 283 62.00 -5.38 22.34
N ASP A 284 61.50 -6.62 22.13
CA ASP A 284 62.43 -7.71 21.79
C ASP A 284 61.80 -9.00 21.22
N SER A 285 62.65 -9.78 20.56
CA SER A 285 62.56 -11.22 20.25
C SER A 285 61.47 -11.71 19.28
N CYS A 286 61.93 -12.20 18.12
CA CYS A 286 61.18 -13.10 17.25
C CYS A 286 61.23 -14.55 17.78
N SER A 287 60.10 -15.26 17.74
CA SER A 287 60.09 -16.73 17.83
C SER A 287 58.97 -17.33 16.97
N SER A 288 59.36 -18.01 15.89
CA SER A 288 58.45 -18.59 14.91
C SER A 288 57.55 -19.67 15.51
N HIS A 289 56.25 -19.45 15.56
CA HIS A 289 55.25 -20.50 15.79
C HIS A 289 54.29 -20.63 14.61
N HIS A 290 53.90 -21.89 14.34
CA HIS A 290 53.23 -22.28 13.11
C HIS A 290 51.83 -21.66 12.96
N PHE A 291 51.47 -21.45 11.69
CA PHE A 291 50.13 -21.11 11.22
C PHE A 291 49.16 -22.26 11.55
N PHE A 292 48.57 -22.25 12.76
CA PHE A 292 47.45 -23.12 13.10
C PHE A 292 46.15 -22.35 12.88
N MET A 293 45.42 -22.71 11.82
CA MET A 293 44.02 -22.30 11.68
C MET A 293 43.20 -22.97 12.79
N LEU A 294 43.01 -22.28 13.91
CA LEU A 294 41.91 -22.57 14.82
C LEU A 294 40.63 -22.04 14.17
N SER A 295 39.99 -22.92 13.39
CA SER A 295 38.65 -22.73 12.86
C SER A 295 37.64 -22.75 14.01
N CYS A 296 37.56 -21.64 14.75
CA CYS A 296 36.51 -21.38 15.72
C CYS A 296 35.18 -21.24 14.98
N PHE A 297 34.54 -22.38 14.72
CA PHE A 297 33.14 -22.47 14.29
C PHE A 297 32.24 -21.92 15.41
N PHE A 298 32.09 -20.60 15.44
CA PHE A 298 30.98 -19.96 16.12
C PHE A 298 29.69 -20.38 15.40
N HIS A 299 29.09 -21.47 15.90
CA HIS A 299 27.68 -21.76 15.67
C HIS A 299 26.88 -20.66 16.38
N PHE A 300 26.66 -19.54 15.68
CA PHE A 300 25.58 -18.62 16.02
C PHE A 300 24.27 -19.41 15.94
N SER A 301 23.66 -19.70 17.10
CA SER A 301 22.44 -20.51 17.21
C SER A 301 21.20 -19.68 16.85
N ILE A 302 21.13 -19.24 15.59
CA ILE A 302 20.11 -18.33 15.06
C ILE A 302 18.69 -18.81 15.41
N ARG A 303 17.82 -17.94 15.94
CA ARG A 303 16.52 -18.38 16.47
C ARG A 303 15.59 -18.96 15.41
N THR A 304 14.81 -19.95 15.85
CA THR A 304 13.81 -20.68 15.06
C THR A 304 12.37 -20.49 15.57
N SER A 305 12.17 -19.53 16.48
CA SER A 305 10.89 -19.17 17.12
C SER A 305 10.98 -17.74 17.67
N LEU A 306 9.83 -17.11 17.93
CA LEU A 306 9.77 -15.84 18.66
C LEU A 306 9.60 -16.11 20.18
N PRO A 307 9.93 -15.14 21.06
CA PRO A 307 9.78 -15.29 22.52
C PRO A 307 8.34 -15.52 22.98
N ALA A 308 7.34 -15.01 22.26
CA ALA A 308 5.92 -15.25 22.51
C ALA A 308 5.16 -15.61 21.21
N PRO A 309 4.14 -16.49 21.28
CA PRO A 309 3.25 -16.75 20.16
C PRO A 309 2.36 -15.54 19.86
N MET A 310 1.81 -15.48 18.64
CA MET A 310 0.84 -14.46 18.30
C MET A 310 -0.47 -14.62 19.09
N PHE A 311 -1.02 -13.49 19.53
CA PHE A 311 -2.34 -13.41 20.15
C PHE A 311 -3.47 -13.76 19.16
N SER A 312 -4.62 -14.15 19.70
CA SER A 312 -5.86 -14.31 18.93
C SER A 312 -6.24 -12.98 18.25
N ARG A 313 -6.40 -13.02 16.93
CA ARG A 313 -6.96 -11.89 16.16
C ARG A 313 -8.49 -11.91 16.11
N ASN A 314 -9.12 -13.00 16.53
CA ASN A 314 -10.56 -13.21 16.39
C ASN A 314 -11.38 -12.22 17.24
N ASP A 315 -10.79 -11.73 18.33
CA ASP A 315 -11.40 -10.82 19.30
C ASP A 315 -11.36 -9.35 18.85
N VAL A 316 -10.67 -9.02 17.75
CA VAL A 316 -10.51 -7.64 17.26
C VAL A 316 -10.89 -7.52 15.79
N CYS A 317 -12.17 -7.24 15.54
CA CYS A 317 -12.68 -6.99 14.19
C CYS A 317 -12.06 -5.71 13.57
N ILE A 318 -11.46 -5.82 12.38
CA ILE A 318 -10.86 -4.68 11.64
C ILE A 318 -11.90 -3.57 11.40
N TRP A 319 -13.16 -3.93 11.15
CA TRP A 319 -14.26 -2.96 10.98
C TRP A 319 -14.48 -2.08 12.21
N SER A 320 -14.22 -2.55 13.44
CA SER A 320 -14.34 -1.72 14.66
C SER A 320 -13.37 -0.53 14.68
N ILE A 321 -12.27 -0.65 13.94
CA ILE A 321 -11.22 0.34 13.80
C ILE A 321 -11.40 1.15 12.52
N LEU A 322 -11.77 0.52 11.40
CA LEU A 322 -12.17 1.25 10.19
C LEU A 322 -13.41 2.14 10.41
N LYS A 323 -14.35 1.75 11.29
CA LYS A 323 -15.45 2.61 11.77
C LYS A 323 -14.92 3.91 12.40
N LYS A 324 -13.85 3.82 13.20
CA LYS A 324 -13.16 4.98 13.81
C LYS A 324 -12.32 5.76 12.79
N CYS A 325 -12.05 5.20 11.62
CA CYS A 325 -11.33 5.86 10.52
C CYS A 325 -12.22 6.69 9.58
N ILE A 326 -13.56 6.54 9.63
CA ILE A 326 -14.47 7.16 8.67
C ILE A 326 -14.34 8.69 8.71
N GLY A 327 -13.86 9.27 7.61
CA GLY A 327 -13.68 10.71 7.42
C GLY A 327 -12.22 11.19 7.49
N MET A 328 -11.31 10.44 8.11
CA MET A 328 -9.87 10.76 8.21
C MET A 328 -9.05 10.17 7.04
N GLU A 329 -7.89 10.76 6.75
CA GLU A 329 -6.90 10.11 5.87
C GLU A 329 -6.30 8.87 6.57
N LEU A 330 -6.32 7.71 5.90
CA LEU A 330 -5.76 6.45 6.40
C LEU A 330 -4.29 6.54 6.87
N SER A 331 -3.53 7.50 6.35
CA SER A 331 -2.13 7.77 6.72
C SER A 331 -1.93 8.52 8.04
N LYS A 332 -3.00 9.13 8.60
CA LYS A 332 -2.97 9.89 9.87
C LYS A 332 -3.37 9.05 11.09
N ILE A 333 -3.73 7.78 10.89
CA ILE A 333 -4.40 6.94 11.89
C ILE A 333 -3.44 5.85 12.37
N THR A 334 -3.21 5.81 13.67
CA THR A 334 -2.40 4.79 14.34
C THR A 334 -3.18 3.47 14.35
N MET A 335 -2.89 2.59 13.38
CA MET A 335 -3.36 1.20 13.40
C MET A 335 -3.02 0.55 14.76
N PRO A 336 -3.98 -0.04 15.49
CA PRO A 336 -3.69 -0.73 16.74
C PRO A 336 -2.71 -1.89 16.56
N VAL A 337 -1.90 -2.16 17.59
CA VAL A 337 -0.79 -3.15 17.56
C VAL A 337 -1.30 -4.55 17.23
N VAL A 338 -2.53 -4.89 17.58
CA VAL A 338 -3.16 -6.19 17.25
C VAL A 338 -3.26 -6.52 15.75
N PHE A 339 -3.15 -5.53 14.85
CA PHE A 339 -3.05 -5.77 13.40
C PHE A 339 -1.63 -5.70 12.84
N ASN A 340 -0.64 -5.48 13.70
CA ASN A 340 0.75 -5.58 13.30
C ASN A 340 1.25 -7.04 13.26
N GLU A 341 2.48 -7.17 12.81
CA GLU A 341 3.42 -8.24 13.14
C GLU A 341 4.66 -7.60 13.79
N PRO A 342 5.47 -8.33 14.59
CA PRO A 342 6.63 -7.78 15.29
C PRO A 342 7.86 -7.57 14.38
N LEU A 343 7.66 -6.91 13.23
CA LEU A 343 8.72 -6.47 12.31
C LEU A 343 8.45 -5.04 11.82
N SER A 344 9.50 -4.24 11.66
CA SER A 344 9.47 -2.98 10.92
C SER A 344 9.29 -3.22 9.42
N PHE A 345 8.74 -2.24 8.68
CA PHE A 345 8.72 -2.33 7.22
C PHE A 345 10.14 -2.37 6.62
N LEU A 346 11.14 -1.85 7.32
CA LEU A 346 12.55 -1.98 6.93
C LEU A 346 13.01 -3.45 6.93
N GLN A 347 12.60 -4.24 7.93
CA GLN A 347 12.84 -5.68 8.01
C GLN A 347 12.01 -6.44 6.96
N ARG A 348 10.73 -6.09 6.76
CA ARG A 348 9.87 -6.68 5.71
C ARG A 348 10.47 -6.52 4.31
N LEU A 349 11.24 -5.47 4.04
CA LEU A 349 11.99 -5.29 2.79
C LEU A 349 13.25 -6.17 2.71
N THR A 350 13.91 -6.45 3.84
CA THR A 350 15.08 -7.36 3.88
C THR A 350 14.73 -8.80 3.52
N GLU A 351 13.46 -9.21 3.66
CA GLU A 351 12.95 -10.51 3.16
C GLU A 351 13.17 -10.71 1.64
N TYR A 352 13.42 -9.64 0.88
CA TYR A 352 13.86 -9.75 -0.52
C TYR A 352 15.13 -10.60 -0.67
N MET A 353 15.97 -10.67 0.37
CA MET A 353 17.25 -11.39 0.39
C MET A 353 17.14 -12.85 0.89
N GLU A 354 15.94 -13.37 1.17
CA GLU A 354 15.77 -14.77 1.63
C GLU A 354 16.30 -15.80 0.61
N HIS A 355 16.34 -15.45 -0.68
CA HIS A 355 16.77 -16.32 -1.77
C HIS A 355 18.03 -15.80 -2.52
N THR A 356 18.94 -15.10 -1.82
CA THR A 356 20.18 -14.50 -2.37
C THR A 356 21.05 -15.48 -3.17
N TYR A 357 20.98 -16.78 -2.92
CA TYR A 357 21.69 -17.81 -3.71
C TYR A 357 21.41 -17.71 -5.22
N LEU A 358 20.23 -17.20 -5.64
CA LEU A 358 19.89 -16.96 -7.04
C LEU A 358 20.76 -15.87 -7.67
N ILE A 359 21.16 -14.85 -6.90
CA ILE A 359 22.08 -13.81 -7.36
C ILE A 359 23.47 -14.40 -7.57
N HIS A 360 23.98 -15.20 -6.62
CA HIS A 360 25.27 -15.87 -6.79
C HIS A 360 25.26 -16.88 -7.95
N GLN A 361 24.16 -17.62 -8.18
CA GLN A 361 23.98 -18.47 -9.36
C GLN A 361 24.04 -17.67 -10.66
N ALA A 362 23.35 -16.53 -10.74
CA ALA A 362 23.51 -15.61 -11.87
C ALA A 362 24.97 -15.14 -12.02
N ASN A 363 25.63 -14.78 -10.93
CA ASN A 363 26.98 -14.26 -10.97
C ASN A 363 28.02 -15.31 -11.42
N THR A 364 27.83 -16.60 -11.09
CA THR A 364 28.64 -17.70 -11.64
C THR A 364 28.41 -17.94 -13.13
N SER A 365 27.20 -17.67 -13.64
CA SER A 365 26.76 -18.01 -15.00
C SER A 365 27.36 -17.10 -16.08
N SER A 366 28.00 -17.69 -17.09
CA SER A 366 28.59 -17.00 -18.25
C SER A 366 27.53 -16.57 -19.30
N ASN A 367 26.48 -17.36 -19.49
CA ASN A 367 25.37 -17.07 -20.40
C ASN A 367 24.41 -16.04 -19.78
N SER A 368 24.14 -14.95 -20.52
CA SER A 368 23.28 -13.84 -20.08
C SER A 368 21.80 -14.24 -19.93
N ILE A 369 21.32 -15.21 -20.72
CA ILE A 369 19.96 -15.76 -20.59
C ILE A 369 19.81 -16.54 -19.28
N GLU A 370 20.83 -17.29 -18.86
CA GLU A 370 20.83 -18.00 -17.57
C GLU A 370 20.83 -17.01 -16.40
N ARG A 371 21.63 -15.93 -16.50
CA ARG A 371 21.55 -14.81 -15.55
C ARG A 371 20.14 -14.23 -15.48
N MET A 372 19.50 -14.02 -16.63
CA MET A 372 18.13 -13.52 -16.68
C MET A 372 17.12 -14.50 -16.07
N LYS A 373 17.26 -15.83 -16.23
CA LYS A 373 16.42 -16.82 -15.53
C LYS A 373 16.55 -16.67 -14.01
N CYS A 374 17.78 -16.67 -13.50
CA CYS A 374 18.08 -16.56 -12.07
C CYS A 374 17.55 -15.24 -11.48
N ILE A 375 17.76 -14.11 -12.16
CA ILE A 375 17.37 -12.78 -11.68
C ILE A 375 15.85 -12.56 -11.79
N ALA A 376 15.20 -13.05 -12.84
CA ALA A 376 13.73 -13.07 -12.91
C ALA A 376 13.12 -13.95 -11.81
N SER A 377 13.77 -15.07 -11.48
CA SER A 377 13.36 -15.94 -10.37
C SER A 377 13.57 -15.27 -9.01
N PHE A 378 14.67 -14.52 -8.83
CA PHE A 378 14.93 -13.70 -7.65
C PHE A 378 13.89 -12.59 -7.46
N ALA A 379 13.53 -11.89 -8.53
CA ALA A 379 12.50 -10.84 -8.49
C ALA A 379 11.11 -11.36 -8.06
N VAL A 380 10.80 -12.65 -8.30
CA VAL A 380 9.57 -13.29 -7.82
C VAL A 380 9.75 -13.87 -6.41
N SER A 381 10.88 -14.51 -6.11
CA SER A 381 11.12 -15.12 -4.80
C SER A 381 11.27 -14.10 -3.68
N ALA A 382 11.77 -12.90 -3.99
CA ALA A 382 11.82 -11.74 -3.09
C ALA A 382 10.43 -11.33 -2.55
N VAL A 383 9.35 -11.66 -3.27
CA VAL A 383 7.96 -11.40 -2.82
C VAL A 383 7.20 -12.69 -2.46
N ALA A 384 7.86 -13.84 -2.37
CA ALA A 384 7.22 -15.11 -2.06
C ALA A 384 6.75 -15.23 -0.60
N SER A 385 7.52 -14.66 0.35
CA SER A 385 7.26 -14.76 1.79
C SER A 385 5.92 -14.15 2.24
N GLN A 386 5.25 -13.37 1.37
CA GLN A 386 4.07 -12.56 1.68
C GLN A 386 2.77 -13.37 1.82
N TRP A 387 2.73 -14.63 1.41
CA TRP A 387 1.55 -15.49 1.56
C TRP A 387 1.17 -15.64 3.05
N GLU A 388 -0.12 -15.68 3.40
CA GLU A 388 -0.66 -15.70 4.79
C GLU A 388 -0.22 -14.55 5.73
N ARG A 389 0.78 -13.72 5.37
CA ARG A 389 1.38 -12.62 6.17
C ARG A 389 0.49 -11.38 6.25
N THR A 390 -0.74 -11.61 6.68
CA THR A 390 -1.83 -10.63 6.89
C THR A 390 -1.55 -9.63 8.01
N GLY A 391 -0.46 -9.80 8.78
CA GLY A 391 0.03 -8.78 9.70
C GLY A 391 0.65 -7.60 8.95
N LYS A 392 0.32 -6.38 9.38
CA LYS A 392 0.98 -5.18 8.85
C LYS A 392 2.35 -5.01 9.54
N PRO A 393 3.47 -4.83 8.83
CA PRO A 393 4.70 -4.40 9.49
C PRO A 393 4.54 -3.02 10.15
N PHE A 394 5.33 -2.72 11.17
CA PHE A 394 5.34 -1.40 11.80
C PHE A 394 5.77 -0.34 10.78
N ASN A 395 5.06 0.80 10.78
CA ASN A 395 5.43 1.94 9.96
C ASN A 395 6.72 2.55 10.56
N PRO A 396 7.83 2.66 9.81
CA PRO A 396 9.08 3.13 10.37
C PRO A 396 9.03 4.62 10.73
N LEU A 397 9.78 5.01 11.75
CA LEU A 397 10.00 6.41 12.11
C LEU A 397 10.96 7.06 11.09
N LEU A 398 10.87 8.38 10.88
CA LEU A 398 11.76 9.11 9.97
C LEU A 398 13.21 9.07 10.50
N GLY A 399 14.12 8.48 9.74
CA GLY A 399 15.49 8.18 10.20
C GLY A 399 15.59 6.95 11.11
N GLU A 400 14.58 6.07 11.15
CA GLU A 400 14.74 4.67 11.59
C GLU A 400 15.62 3.94 10.58
N THR A 401 16.50 3.07 11.06
CA THR A 401 17.40 2.25 10.25
C THR A 401 17.16 0.76 10.51
N PHE A 402 17.69 -0.09 9.64
CA PHE A 402 17.86 -1.51 9.90
C PHE A 402 19.09 -2.05 9.18
N GLU A 403 19.98 -2.74 9.91
CA GLU A 403 21.13 -3.43 9.32
C GLU A 403 21.15 -4.92 9.64
N VAL A 404 21.67 -5.74 8.71
CA VAL A 404 21.96 -7.17 8.97
C VAL A 404 23.10 -7.66 8.08
N VAL A 405 23.94 -8.53 8.64
CA VAL A 405 24.94 -9.31 7.90
C VAL A 405 24.54 -10.79 7.97
N ARG A 406 24.67 -11.49 6.85
CA ARG A 406 24.36 -12.91 6.69
C ARG A 406 25.49 -13.58 5.92
N ASP A 407 26.58 -13.89 6.61
CA ASP A 407 27.74 -14.55 6.01
C ASP A 407 27.39 -15.95 5.47
N ASP A 408 26.42 -16.63 6.09
CA ASP A 408 25.84 -17.89 5.63
C ASP A 408 25.06 -17.79 4.31
N LEU A 409 24.55 -16.59 3.98
CA LEU A 409 23.85 -16.28 2.73
C LEU A 409 24.65 -15.35 1.81
N GLY A 410 25.88 -15.01 2.18
CA GLY A 410 26.82 -14.22 1.38
C GLY A 410 26.52 -12.73 1.23
N PHE A 411 25.70 -12.09 2.08
CA PHE A 411 25.34 -10.66 1.92
C PHE A 411 25.36 -9.81 3.21
N ARG A 412 25.51 -8.49 3.02
CA ARG A 412 25.22 -7.44 4.02
C ARG A 412 24.12 -6.51 3.51
N TRP A 413 23.31 -5.96 4.41
CA TRP A 413 22.16 -5.10 4.12
C TRP A 413 22.10 -3.91 5.08
N MET A 414 21.73 -2.74 4.57
CA MET A 414 21.30 -1.57 5.35
C MET A 414 20.08 -0.90 4.69
N SER A 415 19.10 -0.47 5.49
CA SER A 415 17.98 0.35 5.04
C SER A 415 17.65 1.50 5.99
N GLU A 416 17.15 2.62 5.44
CA GLU A 416 16.72 3.82 6.18
C GLU A 416 15.33 4.28 5.73
N GLN A 417 14.51 4.74 6.68
CA GLN A 417 13.27 5.46 6.39
C GLN A 417 13.55 6.91 6.00
N VAL A 418 13.95 7.13 4.75
CA VAL A 418 14.35 8.44 4.19
C VAL A 418 13.22 9.45 4.00
N SER A 419 11.94 9.03 4.08
CA SER A 419 10.80 9.95 4.16
C SER A 419 9.60 9.32 4.85
N HIS A 420 8.76 10.15 5.48
CA HIS A 420 7.52 9.71 6.14
C HIS A 420 6.25 10.26 5.47
N HIS A 421 6.35 11.28 4.60
CA HIS A 421 5.22 11.81 3.82
C HIS A 421 5.67 12.26 2.41
N PRO A 422 5.56 11.41 1.37
CA PRO A 422 5.12 10.01 1.43
C PRO A 422 6.09 9.12 2.23
N PRO A 423 5.64 7.99 2.79
CA PRO A 423 6.54 7.01 3.41
C PRO A 423 7.44 6.39 2.33
N VAL A 424 8.74 6.65 2.39
CA VAL A 424 9.76 6.06 1.50
C VAL A 424 10.82 5.41 2.37
N SER A 425 11.07 4.12 2.11
CA SER A 425 12.16 3.36 2.69
C SER A 425 13.21 3.11 1.60
N ALA A 426 14.45 3.52 1.83
CA ALA A 426 15.58 3.20 0.96
C ALA A 426 16.32 1.97 1.49
N PHE A 427 16.91 1.18 0.61
CA PHE A 427 17.74 0.03 0.97
C PHE A 427 18.93 -0.14 0.05
N HIS A 428 20.01 -0.69 0.61
CA HIS A 428 21.25 -1.02 -0.08
C HIS A 428 21.82 -2.31 0.52
N ALA A 429 22.17 -3.26 -0.34
CA ALA A 429 22.75 -4.53 0.04
C ALA A 429 23.87 -4.93 -0.93
N GLU A 430 24.84 -5.65 -0.41
CA GLU A 430 26.07 -6.00 -1.13
C GLU A 430 26.43 -7.44 -0.81
N GLY A 431 26.95 -8.16 -1.81
CA GLY A 431 27.59 -9.44 -1.54
C GLY A 431 28.81 -9.24 -0.65
N VAL A 432 29.05 -10.12 0.33
CA VAL A 432 30.22 -10.05 1.25
C VAL A 432 31.53 -10.06 0.46
N ASN A 433 31.56 -10.76 -0.67
CA ASN A 433 32.70 -10.80 -1.60
C ASN A 433 32.74 -9.60 -2.59
N SER A 434 31.93 -8.55 -2.37
CA SER A 434 31.67 -7.44 -3.30
C SER A 434 31.21 -7.90 -4.70
N ASP A 435 30.58 -9.07 -4.77
CA ASP A 435 30.32 -9.76 -6.05
C ASP A 435 29.01 -9.31 -6.73
N PHE A 436 28.09 -8.71 -5.97
CA PHE A 436 26.88 -8.03 -6.45
C PHE A 436 26.54 -6.81 -5.58
N VAL A 437 25.71 -5.90 -6.10
CA VAL A 437 25.08 -4.80 -5.35
C VAL A 437 23.58 -4.77 -5.66
N PHE A 438 22.73 -4.66 -4.65
CA PHE A 438 21.28 -4.67 -4.74
C PHE A 438 20.68 -3.49 -3.98
N HIS A 439 20.00 -2.57 -4.66
CA HIS A 439 19.51 -1.33 -4.06
C HIS A 439 18.18 -0.85 -4.63
N GLY A 440 17.54 0.05 -3.90
CA GLY A 440 16.30 0.69 -4.35
C GLY A 440 15.63 1.53 -3.27
N SER A 441 14.42 2.00 -3.58
CA SER A 441 13.56 2.65 -2.59
C SER A 441 12.10 2.31 -2.87
N ILE A 442 11.33 2.04 -1.81
CA ILE A 442 9.93 1.62 -1.90
C ILE A 442 9.02 2.62 -1.17
N TYR A 443 8.03 3.11 -1.89
CA TYR A 443 6.86 3.81 -1.38
C TYR A 443 5.62 2.92 -1.59
N PRO A 444 5.09 2.26 -0.54
CA PRO A 444 3.85 1.49 -0.64
C PRO A 444 2.64 2.44 -0.72
N LYS A 445 2.18 2.72 -1.95
CA LYS A 445 0.98 3.55 -2.17
C LYS A 445 -0.27 2.71 -1.93
N LEU A 446 -0.99 3.01 -0.85
CA LEU A 446 -2.24 2.32 -0.51
C LEU A 446 -3.44 2.84 -1.31
N LYS A 447 -4.33 1.94 -1.74
CA LYS A 447 -5.69 2.25 -2.21
C LYS A 447 -6.70 1.33 -1.51
N PHE A 448 -7.91 1.82 -1.28
CA PHE A 448 -8.98 1.07 -0.62
C PHE A 448 -10.17 0.89 -1.57
N TRP A 449 -10.57 -0.36 -1.80
CA TRP A 449 -11.58 -0.77 -2.78
C TRP A 449 -12.79 -1.44 -2.12
N GLY A 450 -13.24 -0.90 -0.98
CA GLY A 450 -14.39 -1.45 -0.24
C GLY A 450 -14.06 -2.73 0.53
N LYS A 451 -14.01 -3.89 -0.14
CA LYS A 451 -13.69 -5.18 0.51
C LYS A 451 -12.18 -5.45 0.62
N SER A 452 -11.34 -4.74 -0.14
CA SER A 452 -9.89 -4.99 -0.25
C SER A 452 -9.03 -3.72 -0.13
N VAL A 453 -7.74 -3.90 0.19
CA VAL A 453 -6.69 -2.86 0.15
C VAL A 453 -5.60 -3.26 -0.83
N GLU A 454 -5.37 -2.43 -1.85
CA GLU A 454 -4.14 -2.51 -2.66
C GLU A 454 -2.99 -1.80 -1.94
N ALA A 455 -1.82 -2.43 -1.95
CA ALA A 455 -0.53 -1.81 -1.73
C ALA A 455 0.30 -1.87 -3.02
N GLU A 456 0.44 -0.73 -3.68
CA GLU A 456 1.18 -0.58 -4.93
C GLU A 456 2.62 -0.10 -4.61
N PRO A 457 3.65 -0.97 -4.68
CA PRO A 457 5.02 -0.63 -4.29
C PRO A 457 5.68 0.25 -5.36
N LYS A 458 5.60 1.57 -5.19
CA LYS A 458 6.27 2.53 -6.06
C LYS A 458 7.76 2.58 -5.75
N GLY A 459 8.56 2.06 -6.68
CA GLY A 459 10.00 2.04 -6.59
C GLY A 459 10.61 1.36 -7.82
N ILE A 460 11.81 1.78 -8.21
CA ILE A 460 12.67 0.96 -9.08
C ILE A 460 13.62 0.21 -8.15
N ILE A 461 13.75 -1.09 -8.40
CA ILE A 461 14.72 -1.96 -7.76
C ILE A 461 15.84 -2.22 -8.77
N THR A 462 17.09 -2.18 -8.31
CA THR A 462 18.30 -2.33 -9.12
C THR A 462 19.15 -3.48 -8.57
N LEU A 463 19.62 -4.35 -9.45
CA LEU A 463 20.65 -5.36 -9.16
C LEU A 463 21.82 -5.19 -10.12
N GLU A 464 23.02 -5.05 -9.59
CA GLU A 464 24.26 -4.88 -10.34
C GLU A 464 25.18 -6.08 -10.10
N LEU A 465 25.77 -6.60 -11.19
CA LEU A 465 26.76 -7.67 -11.19
C LEU A 465 28.09 -7.11 -11.74
N PRO A 466 28.96 -6.53 -10.88
CA PRO A 466 30.21 -5.89 -11.32
C PRO A 466 31.12 -6.79 -12.16
N LYS A 467 31.20 -8.08 -11.82
CA LYS A 467 31.92 -9.13 -12.58
C LYS A 467 31.56 -9.17 -14.06
N HIS A 468 30.29 -8.93 -14.38
CA HIS A 468 29.76 -8.92 -15.75
C HIS A 468 29.65 -7.50 -16.31
N ASN A 469 29.82 -6.45 -15.50
CA ASN A 469 29.46 -5.06 -15.80
C ASN A 469 28.00 -4.94 -16.29
N GLU A 470 27.08 -5.59 -15.58
CA GLU A 470 25.66 -5.70 -15.93
C GLU A 470 24.77 -5.15 -14.82
N ALA A 471 23.79 -4.34 -15.20
CA ALA A 471 22.78 -3.79 -14.30
C ALA A 471 21.38 -4.22 -14.78
N TYR A 472 20.54 -4.61 -13.82
CA TYR A 472 19.19 -5.11 -14.01
C TYR A 472 18.22 -4.24 -13.22
N THR A 473 17.09 -3.84 -13.81
CA THR A 473 16.05 -3.08 -13.09
C THR A 473 14.67 -3.64 -13.29
N TRP A 474 13.83 -3.56 -12.25
CA TRP A 474 12.40 -3.89 -12.30
C TRP A 474 11.58 -3.08 -11.28
N THR A 475 10.27 -3.31 -11.26
CA THR A 475 9.33 -2.81 -10.25
C THR A 475 8.52 -3.99 -9.71
N ASN A 476 8.25 -4.05 -8.40
CA ASN A 476 7.49 -5.17 -7.80
C ASN A 476 5.99 -5.14 -8.17
N PRO A 477 5.29 -6.30 -8.12
CA PRO A 477 3.85 -6.38 -8.42
C PRO A 477 3.00 -5.65 -7.37
N THR A 478 1.74 -5.38 -7.69
CA THR A 478 0.77 -4.87 -6.70
C THR A 478 0.38 -6.00 -5.76
N CYS A 479 0.49 -5.75 -4.46
CA CYS A 479 -0.04 -6.65 -3.42
C CYS A 479 -1.46 -6.21 -3.07
N CYS A 480 -2.38 -7.14 -2.90
CA CYS A 480 -3.77 -6.86 -2.49
C CYS A 480 -4.14 -7.71 -1.28
N VAL A 481 -4.70 -7.08 -0.24
CA VAL A 481 -5.27 -7.77 0.93
C VAL A 481 -6.79 -7.77 0.79
N HIS A 482 -7.38 -8.95 0.71
CA HIS A 482 -8.81 -9.14 0.52
C HIS A 482 -9.53 -9.32 1.86
N ASN A 483 -10.87 -9.19 1.83
CA ASN A 483 -11.76 -9.45 2.98
C ASN A 483 -11.45 -8.60 4.24
N ILE A 484 -11.00 -7.35 4.06
CA ILE A 484 -10.55 -6.49 5.17
C ILE A 484 -11.68 -5.85 6.01
N ILE A 485 -12.94 -6.24 5.76
CA ILE A 485 -14.12 -5.84 6.55
C ILE A 485 -14.80 -7.07 7.18
N VAL A 486 -15.08 -8.09 6.37
CA VAL A 486 -15.72 -9.37 6.75
C VAL A 486 -15.06 -10.49 5.92
N GLY A 487 -15.02 -11.70 6.46
CA GLY A 487 -14.42 -12.89 5.84
C GLY A 487 -12.97 -13.15 6.29
N GLN A 488 -12.40 -14.26 5.83
CA GLN A 488 -11.00 -14.60 6.09
C GLN A 488 -10.07 -13.71 5.26
N LEU A 489 -9.14 -13.00 5.92
CA LEU A 489 -8.09 -12.22 5.26
C LEU A 489 -7.18 -13.12 4.41
N TRP A 490 -6.93 -12.71 3.17
CA TRP A 490 -5.93 -13.35 2.30
C TRP A 490 -5.20 -12.34 1.42
N ILE A 491 -4.07 -12.76 0.86
CA ILE A 491 -3.14 -11.89 0.13
C ILE A 491 -3.00 -12.39 -1.30
N GLU A 492 -3.24 -11.49 -2.26
CA GLU A 492 -2.93 -11.68 -3.67
C GLU A 492 -1.74 -10.82 -4.09
N GLN A 493 -1.05 -11.22 -5.16
CA GLN A 493 -0.15 -10.35 -5.91
C GLN A 493 -0.43 -10.46 -7.41
N TYR A 494 -0.62 -9.31 -8.07
CA TYR A 494 -0.92 -9.23 -9.49
C TYR A 494 -0.21 -8.05 -10.18
N GLY A 495 -0.14 -8.12 -11.51
CA GLY A 495 0.41 -7.07 -12.37
C GLY A 495 1.56 -7.56 -13.24
N ASN A 496 2.15 -6.65 -13.99
CA ASN A 496 3.26 -6.94 -14.89
C ASN A 496 4.57 -6.46 -14.28
N VAL A 497 5.58 -7.33 -14.25
CA VAL A 497 6.95 -7.03 -13.84
C VAL A 497 7.85 -7.19 -15.07
N GLU A 498 8.56 -6.12 -15.45
CA GLU A 498 9.57 -6.18 -16.51
C GLU A 498 10.96 -6.06 -15.89
N VAL A 499 11.77 -7.12 -16.02
CA VAL A 499 13.19 -7.14 -15.63
C VAL A 499 14.02 -6.83 -16.86
N ILE A 500 14.81 -5.75 -16.84
CA ILE A 500 15.57 -5.26 -18.01
C ILE A 500 17.06 -5.34 -17.71
N ASN A 501 17.86 -6.04 -18.55
CA ASN A 501 19.32 -5.97 -18.53
C ASN A 501 19.78 -4.79 -19.41
N HIS A 502 20.37 -3.76 -18.79
CA HIS A 502 20.73 -2.51 -19.47
C HIS A 502 21.92 -2.63 -20.44
N LYS A 503 22.76 -3.66 -20.29
CA LYS A 503 23.93 -3.87 -21.15
C LYS A 503 23.58 -4.72 -22.38
N THR A 504 22.90 -5.85 -22.18
CA THR A 504 22.57 -6.77 -23.28
C THR A 504 21.31 -6.31 -24.04
N GLY A 505 20.38 -5.63 -23.35
CA GLY A 505 19.06 -5.27 -23.87
C GLY A 505 18.02 -6.41 -23.77
N GLU A 506 18.37 -7.53 -23.15
CA GLU A 506 17.45 -8.63 -22.84
C GLU A 506 16.41 -8.20 -21.79
N ARG A 507 15.21 -8.81 -21.86
CA ARG A 507 14.08 -8.48 -20.99
C ARG A 507 13.35 -9.74 -20.54
N CYS A 508 13.04 -9.88 -19.25
CA CYS A 508 12.03 -10.82 -18.80
C CYS A 508 10.72 -10.07 -18.54
N ILE A 509 9.64 -10.46 -19.23
CA ILE A 509 8.30 -9.93 -18.98
C ILE A 509 7.51 -11.00 -18.23
N LEU A 510 7.19 -10.71 -16.97
CA LEU A 510 6.40 -11.54 -16.06
C LEU A 510 5.01 -10.94 -15.87
N THR A 511 3.99 -11.77 -15.88
CA THR A 511 2.60 -11.42 -15.50
C THR A 511 2.20 -12.25 -14.29
N PHE A 512 2.10 -11.59 -13.14
CA PHE A 512 1.42 -12.11 -11.96
C PHE A 512 -0.09 -12.03 -12.21
N LYS A 513 -0.76 -13.18 -12.20
CA LYS A 513 -2.20 -13.26 -12.48
C LYS A 513 -3.02 -12.84 -11.27
N SER A 514 -4.14 -12.16 -11.54
CA SER A 514 -5.25 -12.10 -10.61
C SER A 514 -6.10 -13.37 -10.70
N CYS A 515 -6.59 -13.82 -9.55
CA CYS A 515 -7.47 -14.95 -9.27
C CYS A 515 -8.64 -15.07 -10.27
N GLY A 516 -9.26 -13.95 -10.61
CA GLY A 516 -10.44 -13.86 -11.46
C GLY A 516 -11.68 -14.53 -10.86
N LEU A 517 -12.78 -14.52 -11.61
CA LEU A 517 -14.11 -14.99 -11.17
C LEU A 517 -14.19 -16.49 -10.78
N PHE A 518 -13.16 -17.29 -11.06
CA PHE A 518 -13.18 -18.74 -10.85
C PHE A 518 -11.92 -19.28 -10.15
N GLY A 519 -11.06 -18.43 -9.59
CA GLY A 519 -9.90 -18.85 -8.79
C GLY A 519 -8.73 -19.55 -9.52
N LYS A 520 -8.96 -20.06 -10.73
CA LYS A 520 -8.00 -20.95 -11.45
C LYS A 520 -6.64 -20.34 -11.76
N GLU A 521 -6.52 -19.02 -11.69
CA GLU A 521 -5.27 -18.30 -11.94
C GLU A 521 -4.56 -17.85 -10.65
N LEU A 522 -5.09 -18.19 -9.47
CA LEU A 522 -4.56 -17.77 -8.17
C LEU A 522 -3.05 -18.07 -8.03
N HIS A 523 -2.31 -17.02 -7.67
CA HIS A 523 -0.86 -16.97 -7.51
C HIS A 523 -0.01 -17.30 -8.76
N LYS A 524 -0.62 -17.58 -9.92
CA LYS A 524 0.15 -17.94 -11.12
C LYS A 524 1.04 -16.78 -11.56
N VAL A 525 2.26 -17.13 -11.95
CA VAL A 525 3.17 -16.25 -12.67
C VAL A 525 3.46 -16.90 -14.02
N GLU A 526 3.33 -16.13 -15.10
CA GLU A 526 3.69 -16.55 -16.45
C GLU A 526 4.48 -15.45 -17.14
N GLY A 527 5.47 -15.80 -17.94
CA GLY A 527 6.28 -14.82 -18.65
C GLY A 527 7.15 -15.41 -19.75
N TYR A 528 7.92 -14.54 -20.39
CA TYR A 528 8.93 -14.91 -21.38
C TYR A 528 10.19 -14.08 -21.19
N ILE A 529 11.35 -14.71 -21.37
CA ILE A 529 12.62 -14.01 -21.59
C ILE A 529 12.73 -13.70 -23.09
N LEU A 530 13.01 -12.44 -23.39
CA LEU A 530 13.17 -11.87 -24.71
C LEU A 530 14.63 -11.46 -24.95
N ASP A 531 15.13 -11.73 -26.14
CA ASP A 531 16.42 -11.19 -26.58
C ASP A 531 16.34 -9.68 -26.91
N LYS A 532 17.47 -9.08 -27.26
CA LYS A 532 17.57 -7.69 -27.72
C LYS A 532 16.70 -7.38 -28.95
N SER A 533 16.36 -8.39 -29.75
CA SER A 533 15.48 -8.31 -30.93
C SER A 533 13.99 -8.46 -30.57
N LYS A 534 13.65 -8.60 -29.28
CA LYS A 534 12.33 -8.93 -28.73
C LYS A 534 11.79 -10.31 -29.13
N LYS A 535 12.65 -11.22 -29.60
CA LYS A 535 12.29 -12.61 -29.87
C LYS A 535 12.19 -13.37 -28.54
N LYS A 536 11.13 -14.16 -28.36
CA LYS A 536 11.04 -15.13 -27.25
C LYS A 536 12.22 -16.12 -27.31
N VAL A 537 12.92 -16.28 -26.19
CA VAL A 537 14.00 -17.27 -26.03
C VAL A 537 13.46 -18.47 -25.25
N CYS A 538 12.95 -18.24 -24.04
CA CYS A 538 12.28 -19.25 -23.22
C CYS A 538 11.06 -18.65 -22.52
N ALA A 539 10.13 -19.53 -22.12
CA ALA A 539 9.04 -19.19 -21.21
C ALA A 539 9.48 -19.43 -19.76
N ILE A 540 8.89 -18.68 -18.83
CA ILE A 540 9.04 -18.86 -17.39
C ILE A 540 7.63 -18.90 -16.77
N TYR A 541 7.35 -19.88 -15.91
CA TYR A 541 6.01 -20.09 -15.37
C TYR A 541 6.02 -20.79 -14.01
N GLY A 542 4.93 -20.65 -13.25
CA GLY A 542 4.74 -21.32 -11.97
C GLY A 542 3.78 -20.56 -11.07
N LYS A 543 4.08 -20.51 -9.77
CA LYS A 543 3.33 -19.74 -8.77
C LYS A 543 4.29 -19.08 -7.79
N TRP A 544 4.04 -17.81 -7.44
CA TRP A 544 4.87 -17.08 -6.48
C TRP A 544 4.80 -17.63 -5.04
N THR A 545 3.84 -18.53 -4.75
CA THR A 545 3.72 -19.25 -3.47
C THR A 545 4.34 -20.65 -3.46
N GLU A 546 4.89 -21.15 -4.58
CA GLU A 546 5.36 -22.54 -4.70
C GLU A 546 6.74 -22.64 -5.37
N CYS A 547 6.83 -22.26 -6.64
CA CYS A 547 7.99 -22.51 -7.49
C CYS A 547 7.91 -21.78 -8.85
N LEU A 548 9.04 -21.73 -9.54
CA LEU A 548 9.17 -21.32 -10.93
C LEU A 548 9.97 -22.34 -11.75
N TYR A 549 9.49 -22.55 -12.96
CA TYR A 549 10.09 -23.36 -14.00
C TYR A 549 10.36 -22.54 -15.25
N THR A 550 11.38 -22.91 -16.02
CA THR A 550 11.61 -22.41 -17.38
C THR A 550 11.55 -23.53 -18.41
N VAL A 551 11.07 -23.23 -19.62
CA VAL A 551 10.93 -24.20 -20.71
C VAL A 551 11.04 -23.49 -22.06
N ASP A 552 11.27 -24.22 -23.16
CA ASP A 552 11.25 -23.62 -24.49
C ASP A 552 9.92 -22.90 -24.78
N SER A 553 10.02 -21.78 -25.48
CA SER A 553 8.90 -20.90 -25.78
C SER A 553 7.86 -21.52 -26.73
N ALA A 554 8.24 -22.40 -27.65
CA ALA A 554 7.31 -23.08 -28.54
C ALA A 554 6.62 -24.27 -27.84
N THR A 555 7.32 -24.98 -26.95
CA THR A 555 6.72 -25.99 -26.06
C THR A 555 5.65 -25.36 -25.16
N PHE A 556 5.95 -24.24 -24.51
CA PHE A 556 4.99 -23.50 -23.68
C PHE A 556 3.77 -23.00 -24.47
N ASP A 557 4.02 -22.33 -25.60
CA ASP A 557 2.95 -21.83 -26.48
C ASP A 557 2.10 -22.95 -27.11
N SER A 558 2.58 -24.21 -27.08
CA SER A 558 1.83 -25.39 -27.53
C SER A 558 0.97 -25.98 -26.41
N HIS A 559 1.52 -26.16 -25.19
CA HIS A 559 0.76 -26.60 -24.02
C HIS A 559 -0.45 -25.68 -23.77
N LYS A 560 -0.20 -24.37 -23.78
CA LYS A 560 -1.21 -23.33 -23.56
C LYS A 560 -2.34 -23.30 -24.60
N LYS A 561 -2.12 -23.87 -25.80
CA LYS A 561 -3.17 -24.05 -26.82
C LYS A 561 -4.00 -25.31 -26.57
N ALA A 562 -3.38 -26.39 -26.08
CA ALA A 562 -4.09 -27.59 -25.65
C ALA A 562 -4.98 -27.32 -24.43
N ASP A 563 -4.46 -26.59 -23.43
CA ASP A 563 -5.23 -26.20 -22.23
C ASP A 563 -6.51 -25.44 -22.62
N LYS A 564 -6.38 -24.41 -23.47
CA LYS A 564 -7.52 -23.61 -23.95
C LYS A 564 -8.58 -24.46 -24.65
N LYS A 565 -8.19 -25.35 -25.58
CA LYS A 565 -9.12 -26.27 -26.23
C LYS A 565 -9.84 -27.16 -25.23
N SER A 566 -9.12 -27.75 -24.28
CA SER A 566 -9.72 -28.61 -23.26
C SER A 566 -10.71 -27.88 -22.33
N VAL A 567 -10.51 -26.58 -22.13
CA VAL A 567 -11.43 -25.71 -21.36
C VAL A 567 -12.64 -25.29 -22.19
N GLU A 568 -12.47 -25.03 -23.47
CA GLU A 568 -13.56 -24.70 -24.41
C GLU A 568 -14.49 -25.92 -24.62
N GLU A 569 -13.93 -27.11 -24.88
CA GLU A 569 -14.67 -28.38 -24.99
C GLU A 569 -15.44 -28.73 -23.70
N LYS A 570 -14.86 -28.44 -22.53
CA LYS A 570 -15.54 -28.61 -21.23
C LYS A 570 -16.65 -27.57 -20.98
N LYS A 571 -16.60 -26.40 -21.61
CA LYS A 571 -17.68 -25.38 -21.53
C LYS A 571 -18.90 -25.76 -22.37
N SER A 572 -18.71 -26.39 -23.54
CA SER A 572 -19.84 -26.87 -24.37
C SER A 572 -20.76 -27.89 -23.69
N ASN A 573 -20.32 -28.53 -22.60
CA ASN A 573 -21.10 -29.53 -21.84
C ASN A 573 -21.65 -29.04 -20.49
N LYS A 574 -21.58 -27.73 -20.18
CA LYS A 574 -22.25 -27.13 -19.00
C LYS A 574 -22.89 -25.79 -19.33
N GLN A 575 -24.17 -25.82 -19.68
CA GLN A 575 -25.03 -24.64 -19.71
C GLN A 575 -25.37 -24.23 -18.27
N VAL A 576 -24.88 -23.08 -17.82
CA VAL A 576 -25.14 -22.51 -16.49
C VAL A 576 -25.46 -21.03 -16.67
N SER A 577 -26.48 -20.55 -15.95
CA SER A 577 -26.90 -19.15 -15.92
C SER A 577 -25.82 -18.25 -15.30
N VAL A 578 -25.70 -17.03 -15.81
CA VAL A 578 -24.93 -15.95 -15.18
C VAL A 578 -25.93 -15.06 -14.44
N ASP A 579 -25.77 -14.96 -13.12
CA ASP A 579 -25.95 -13.74 -12.30
C ASP A 579 -25.51 -14.06 -10.86
N GLU A 580 -25.45 -13.02 -10.01
CA GLU A 580 -24.93 -12.98 -8.62
C GLU A 580 -23.38 -12.99 -8.46
N GLU A 581 -22.84 -11.88 -7.93
CA GLU A 581 -21.53 -11.86 -7.27
C GLU A 581 -21.68 -12.27 -5.80
N PRO A 582 -20.82 -13.14 -5.26
CA PRO A 582 -20.95 -13.60 -3.87
C PRO A 582 -20.62 -12.49 -2.84
N GLU A 583 -21.31 -12.51 -1.69
CA GLU A 583 -21.10 -11.52 -0.62
C GLU A 583 -19.70 -11.58 0.00
N GLU A 584 -19.04 -12.73 -0.03
CA GLU A 584 -17.64 -12.93 0.38
C GLU A 584 -16.78 -13.43 -0.78
N MET A 585 -15.47 -13.13 -0.78
CA MET A 585 -14.50 -13.81 -1.65
C MET A 585 -13.89 -15.01 -0.90
N PRO A 586 -14.38 -16.25 -1.11
CA PRO A 586 -13.76 -17.43 -0.51
C PRO A 586 -12.35 -17.65 -1.08
N LEU A 587 -11.50 -18.30 -0.29
CA LEU A 587 -10.16 -18.70 -0.75
C LEU A 587 -10.31 -19.83 -1.79
N PRO A 588 -9.83 -19.66 -3.05
CA PRO A 588 -9.92 -20.74 -4.04
C PRO A 588 -9.01 -21.93 -3.72
N GLU A 589 -9.46 -23.14 -4.06
CA GLU A 589 -8.61 -24.34 -4.03
C GLU A 589 -7.46 -24.20 -5.05
N ALA A 590 -6.23 -24.16 -4.53
CA ALA A 590 -5.06 -23.80 -5.31
C ALA A 590 -4.32 -25.04 -5.86
N GLU A 591 -4.82 -25.65 -6.95
CA GLU A 591 -4.15 -26.76 -7.67
C GLU A 591 -2.64 -26.46 -7.88
N THR A 592 -1.75 -27.35 -7.42
CA THR A 592 -0.28 -27.19 -7.50
C THR A 592 0.22 -27.05 -8.94
N VAL A 593 1.36 -26.38 -9.15
CA VAL A 593 1.94 -26.18 -10.50
C VAL A 593 2.09 -27.51 -11.26
N GLN A 594 1.37 -27.64 -12.38
CA GLN A 594 1.54 -28.74 -13.32
C GLN A 594 2.83 -28.51 -14.15
N VAL A 595 3.76 -29.46 -14.11
CA VAL A 595 5.08 -29.33 -14.75
C VAL A 595 5.02 -29.80 -16.20
N ILE A 596 5.24 -28.88 -17.13
CA ILE A 596 5.30 -29.14 -18.57
C ILE A 596 6.55 -30.01 -18.86
N PRO A 597 6.45 -31.12 -19.61
CA PRO A 597 7.60 -31.96 -19.96
C PRO A 597 8.74 -31.16 -20.62
N GLY A 598 9.98 -31.42 -20.19
CA GLY A 598 11.15 -30.67 -20.63
C GLY A 598 11.38 -29.33 -19.91
N SER A 599 10.65 -29.05 -18.82
CA SER A 599 10.91 -27.87 -17.97
C SER A 599 12.08 -28.08 -17.00
N GLU A 600 12.79 -26.98 -16.75
CA GLU A 600 13.87 -26.84 -15.78
C GLU A 600 13.35 -26.09 -14.54
N LEU A 601 13.65 -26.57 -13.34
CA LEU A 601 13.30 -25.88 -12.08
C LEU A 601 14.33 -24.79 -11.78
N VAL A 602 13.89 -23.53 -11.67
CA VAL A 602 14.79 -22.38 -11.43
C VAL A 602 14.65 -21.80 -10.01
N TRP A 603 13.48 -21.93 -9.38
CA TRP A 603 13.29 -21.60 -7.96
C TRP A 603 12.16 -22.43 -7.34
N LYS A 604 12.27 -22.70 -6.04
CA LYS A 604 11.23 -23.31 -5.21
C LYS A 604 11.25 -22.65 -3.83
N ILE A 605 10.08 -22.38 -3.26
CA ILE A 605 9.96 -21.77 -1.93
C ILE A 605 10.49 -22.71 -0.84
N SER A 606 11.18 -22.15 0.16
CA SER A 606 11.50 -22.84 1.40
C SER A 606 10.22 -23.22 2.16
N PRO A 607 10.05 -24.48 2.60
CA PRO A 607 8.91 -24.85 3.45
C PRO A 607 8.91 -24.03 4.75
N ARG A 608 7.73 -23.57 5.16
CA ARG A 608 7.57 -22.86 6.44
C ARG A 608 7.85 -23.82 7.61
N PRO A 609 8.48 -23.34 8.70
CA PRO A 609 8.68 -24.16 9.89
C PRO A 609 7.32 -24.49 10.54
N ALA A 610 7.20 -25.64 11.21
CA ALA A 610 5.93 -26.14 11.71
C ALA A 610 5.24 -25.22 12.75
N ASN A 611 6.01 -24.35 13.40
CA ASN A 611 5.54 -23.31 14.33
C ASN A 611 5.14 -21.98 13.66
N SER A 612 5.32 -21.84 12.34
CA SER A 612 5.08 -20.58 11.59
C SER A 612 3.70 -19.98 11.85
N ALA A 613 2.64 -20.79 11.86
CA ALA A 613 1.27 -20.34 12.13
C ALA A 613 1.08 -19.76 13.55
N GLN A 614 1.90 -20.17 14.51
CA GLN A 614 1.92 -19.62 15.88
C GLN A 614 2.72 -18.30 15.95
N PHE A 615 3.57 -18.03 14.96
CA PHE A 615 4.47 -16.89 14.89
C PHE A 615 4.21 -16.07 13.61
N TYR A 616 2.99 -15.53 13.49
CA TYR A 616 2.58 -14.57 12.45
C TYR A 616 2.74 -15.05 10.99
N ALA A 617 2.81 -16.36 10.74
CA ALA A 617 3.14 -16.98 9.45
C ALA A 617 4.55 -16.62 8.90
N PHE A 618 5.52 -16.36 9.80
CA PHE A 618 6.89 -16.03 9.43
C PHE A 618 7.63 -17.22 8.80
N THR A 619 8.47 -16.95 7.79
CA THR A 619 9.51 -17.90 7.37
C THR A 619 10.63 -17.94 8.41
N THR A 620 11.50 -18.95 8.38
CA THR A 620 12.66 -19.02 9.27
C THR A 620 13.55 -17.79 9.11
N PHE A 621 13.72 -17.26 7.89
CA PHE A 621 14.44 -16.00 7.65
C PHE A 621 13.75 -14.82 8.35
N ALA A 622 12.43 -14.66 8.17
CA ALA A 622 11.68 -13.56 8.78
C ALA A 622 11.68 -13.60 10.33
N MET A 623 11.73 -14.79 10.94
CA MET A 623 11.91 -14.93 12.39
C MET A 623 13.24 -14.34 12.89
N GLN A 624 14.30 -14.38 12.09
CA GLN A 624 15.66 -14.01 12.49
C GLN A 624 15.90 -12.48 12.43
N LEU A 625 15.14 -11.75 11.61
CA LEU A 625 15.38 -10.32 11.33
C LEU A 625 15.33 -9.38 12.53
N ASN A 626 14.65 -9.75 13.61
CA ASN A 626 14.53 -8.95 14.83
C ASN A 626 15.22 -9.61 16.04
N GLU A 627 16.02 -10.66 15.82
CA GLU A 627 16.93 -11.20 16.82
C GLU A 627 17.95 -10.13 17.26
N MET A 628 18.35 -10.18 18.54
CA MET A 628 19.23 -9.21 19.18
C MET A 628 19.94 -9.88 20.34
N ASP A 629 21.26 -9.93 20.28
CA ASP A 629 22.15 -10.42 21.34
C ASP A 629 22.86 -9.27 22.08
N GLU A 630 23.57 -9.60 23.16
CA GLU A 630 24.26 -8.65 24.04
C GLU A 630 25.49 -7.98 23.38
N SER A 631 26.03 -8.54 22.30
CA SER A 631 27.14 -7.93 21.56
C SER A 631 26.65 -6.89 20.54
N MET A 632 25.49 -7.13 19.92
CA MET A 632 24.86 -6.19 18.98
C MET A 632 24.54 -4.83 19.63
N GLU A 633 24.10 -4.78 20.89
CA GLU A 633 23.71 -3.51 21.53
C GLU A 633 24.86 -2.47 21.62
N GLN A 634 26.12 -2.93 21.57
CA GLN A 634 27.29 -2.05 21.58
C GLN A 634 27.67 -1.50 20.20
N VAL A 635 27.22 -2.16 19.12
CA VAL A 635 27.62 -1.86 17.74
C VAL A 635 26.50 -1.18 16.95
N LEU A 636 25.25 -1.58 17.18
CA LEU A 636 24.10 -1.08 16.43
C LEU A 636 23.91 0.44 16.62
N PRO A 637 23.57 1.18 15.55
CA PRO A 637 23.17 2.57 15.70
C PRO A 637 21.86 2.66 16.52
N ARG A 638 21.70 3.71 17.32
CA ARG A 638 20.48 3.96 18.15
C ARG A 638 19.18 4.16 17.36
N THR A 639 19.24 4.06 16.04
CA THR A 639 18.14 4.10 15.07
C THR A 639 17.72 2.73 14.56
N ASP A 640 18.49 1.65 14.84
CA ASP A 640 18.15 0.29 14.40
C ASP A 640 16.85 -0.20 15.03
N CYS A 641 15.96 -0.78 14.20
CA CYS A 641 14.63 -1.13 14.65
C CYS A 641 14.55 -2.32 15.64
N ARG A 642 15.63 -3.09 15.85
CA ARG A 642 15.72 -4.06 16.97
C ARG A 642 15.60 -3.39 18.35
N LEU A 643 16.08 -2.16 18.45
CA LEU A 643 16.03 -1.32 19.66
C LEU A 643 14.68 -0.63 19.84
N ARG A 644 13.72 -0.82 18.90
CA ARG A 644 12.44 -0.11 18.89
C ARG A 644 11.46 -0.76 19.90
N PRO A 645 11.08 -0.07 20.99
CA PRO A 645 10.46 -0.71 22.15
C PRO A 645 9.02 -1.18 21.92
N ASP A 646 8.28 -0.61 20.96
CA ASP A 646 6.94 -1.06 20.61
C ASP A 646 6.95 -2.38 19.81
N ILE A 647 7.93 -2.56 18.92
CA ILE A 647 8.17 -3.81 18.21
C ILE A 647 8.61 -4.90 19.21
N ARG A 648 9.61 -4.59 20.06
CA ARG A 648 10.13 -5.55 21.05
C ARG A 648 9.09 -5.98 22.09
N ALA A 649 8.26 -5.05 22.58
CA ALA A 649 7.17 -5.39 23.49
C ALA A 649 6.15 -6.32 22.82
N MET A 650 5.77 -6.06 21.56
CA MET A 650 4.87 -6.91 20.81
C MET A 650 5.43 -8.32 20.57
N GLU A 651 6.72 -8.42 20.24
CA GLU A 651 7.43 -9.70 20.03
C GLU A 651 7.46 -10.58 21.29
N ASN A 652 7.50 -9.93 22.46
CA ASN A 652 7.44 -10.57 23.78
C ASN A 652 6.00 -10.76 24.30
N GLY A 653 4.97 -10.48 23.49
CA GLY A 653 3.56 -10.66 23.85
C GLY A 653 2.92 -9.53 24.69
N ASP A 654 3.68 -8.49 25.03
CA ASP A 654 3.21 -7.35 25.85
C ASP A 654 2.54 -6.28 24.96
N ILE A 655 1.28 -6.55 24.60
CA ILE A 655 0.50 -5.74 23.65
C ILE A 655 0.10 -4.37 24.22
N ASP A 656 -0.06 -4.25 25.54
CA ASP A 656 -0.39 -2.97 26.20
C ASP A 656 0.81 -2.03 26.22
N LYS A 657 2.00 -2.52 26.63
CA LYS A 657 3.24 -1.75 26.54
C LYS A 657 3.59 -1.41 25.10
N ALA A 658 3.42 -2.34 24.17
CA ALA A 658 3.61 -2.09 22.74
C ALA A 658 2.69 -0.96 22.24
N SER A 659 1.43 -0.95 22.67
CA SER A 659 0.46 0.08 22.28
C SER A 659 0.80 1.45 22.90
N ALA A 660 1.23 1.47 24.16
CA ALA A 660 1.68 2.69 24.84
C ALA A 660 2.95 3.27 24.19
N GLU A 661 3.96 2.43 23.95
CA GLU A 661 5.22 2.84 23.33
C GLU A 661 5.04 3.31 21.88
N LYS A 662 4.19 2.62 21.10
CA LYS A 662 3.87 3.04 19.73
C LYS A 662 3.25 4.43 19.69
N LYS A 663 2.30 4.69 20.59
CA LYS A 663 1.69 6.02 20.75
C LYS A 663 2.75 7.05 21.11
N ARG A 664 3.60 6.77 22.12
CA ARG A 664 4.68 7.66 22.59
C ARG A 664 5.67 8.01 21.46
N LEU A 665 6.06 7.03 20.65
CA LEU A 665 6.97 7.21 19.51
C LEU A 665 6.34 8.03 18.38
N GLU A 666 5.09 7.73 18.00
CA GLU A 666 4.38 8.50 16.99
C GLU A 666 4.11 9.95 17.44
N GLU A 667 3.77 10.18 18.71
CA GLU A 667 3.59 11.52 19.27
C GLU A 667 4.91 12.31 19.31
N LYS A 668 6.02 11.68 19.74
CA LYS A 668 7.38 12.25 19.67
C LYS A 668 7.74 12.66 18.23
N GLN A 669 7.45 11.81 17.25
CA GLN A 669 7.68 12.10 15.83
C GLN A 669 6.83 13.27 15.31
N ARG A 670 5.53 13.31 15.63
CA ARG A 670 4.61 14.40 15.27
C ARG A 670 5.09 15.73 15.87
N GLY A 671 5.53 15.73 17.13
CA GLY A 671 6.15 16.88 17.80
C GLY A 671 7.44 17.35 17.12
N ALA A 672 8.38 16.44 16.88
CA ALA A 672 9.64 16.76 16.19
C ALA A 672 9.42 17.34 14.78
N ARG A 673 8.41 16.86 14.03
CA ARG A 673 8.01 17.44 12.74
C ARG A 673 7.48 18.88 12.89
N LYS A 674 6.60 19.14 13.86
CA LYS A 674 6.01 20.46 14.16
C LYS A 674 7.05 21.49 14.63
N ASN A 675 8.15 21.04 15.22
CA ASN A 675 9.29 21.89 15.58
C ASN A 675 10.21 22.15 14.38
N ARG A 676 10.56 21.12 13.59
CA ARG A 676 11.40 21.27 12.38
C ARG A 676 10.79 22.23 11.36
N SER A 677 9.47 22.20 11.15
CA SER A 677 8.76 23.13 10.26
C SER A 677 8.82 24.61 10.65
N LYS A 678 9.45 24.96 11.79
CA LYS A 678 9.73 26.34 12.20
C LYS A 678 11.21 26.74 12.08
N SER A 679 12.11 25.82 11.68
CA SER A 679 13.54 25.99 11.90
C SER A 679 14.44 25.50 10.75
N ARG A 680 14.27 24.26 10.26
CA ARG A 680 15.13 23.65 9.23
C ARG A 680 14.42 22.47 8.53
N LEU A 681 14.80 22.21 7.28
CA LEU A 681 14.44 20.96 6.58
C LEU A 681 15.14 19.76 7.26
N TRP A 682 14.58 18.57 7.08
CA TRP A 682 15.25 17.32 7.47
C TRP A 682 16.25 16.91 6.40
N GLN A 683 17.40 16.39 6.82
CA GLN A 683 18.41 15.78 5.96
C GLN A 683 18.53 14.31 6.37
N MET A 684 18.71 13.44 5.37
CA MET A 684 19.15 12.06 5.54
C MET A 684 20.52 12.06 6.23
N MET A 685 20.88 10.97 6.93
CA MET A 685 22.24 10.87 7.46
C MET A 685 23.23 10.87 6.29
N GLU A 686 24.31 11.66 6.40
CA GLU A 686 25.25 11.79 5.28
C GLU A 686 25.90 10.43 4.98
N PRO A 687 26.15 10.09 3.69
CA PRO A 687 26.87 8.87 3.33
C PRO A 687 28.21 8.73 4.05
N VAL A 688 28.87 9.86 4.33
CA VAL A 688 30.11 9.91 5.13
C VAL A 688 29.91 9.33 6.53
N SER A 689 28.76 9.53 7.19
CA SER A 689 28.49 8.94 8.50
C SER A 689 28.30 7.42 8.44
N ALA A 690 27.63 6.92 7.40
CA ALA A 690 27.47 5.47 7.19
C ALA A 690 28.80 4.81 6.79
N SER A 691 29.56 5.44 5.88
CA SER A 691 30.90 5.01 5.49
C SER A 691 31.88 5.07 6.66
N VAL A 692 31.83 6.07 7.54
CA VAL A 692 32.68 6.15 8.75
C VAL A 692 32.26 5.14 9.82
N TYR A 693 30.98 4.74 9.91
CA TYR A 693 30.57 3.60 10.75
C TYR A 693 31.16 2.29 10.22
N LEU A 694 30.97 2.01 8.92
CA LEU A 694 31.55 0.85 8.26
C LEU A 694 33.09 0.81 8.35
N LEU A 695 33.76 1.97 8.20
CA LEU A 695 35.22 2.10 8.32
C LEU A 695 35.73 1.98 9.76
N ARG A 696 34.97 2.40 10.77
CA ARG A 696 35.34 2.18 12.18
C ARG A 696 35.32 0.69 12.53
N ASN A 697 34.28 -0.03 12.11
CA ASN A 697 34.18 -1.49 12.28
C ASN A 697 35.20 -2.27 11.40
N TRP A 698 35.91 -1.59 10.50
CA TRP A 698 37.00 -2.14 9.66
C TRP A 698 38.41 -1.95 10.25
N SER A 699 38.54 -1.34 11.43
CA SER A 699 39.87 -0.99 12.00
C SER A 699 40.30 -1.82 13.22
N ASN A 700 39.46 -2.75 13.69
CA ASN A 700 39.66 -3.52 14.92
C ASN A 700 39.46 -5.05 14.75
N ASN A 701 39.77 -5.59 13.56
CA ASN A 701 39.90 -7.04 13.28
C ASN A 701 40.97 -7.25 12.20
#